data_AF-A0A344TID5-F1
#
_entry.id   AF-A0A344TID5-F1
#
_cell.length_a   1.000
_cell.length_b   1.000
_cell.length_c   1.000
_cell.angle_alpha   90.00
_cell.angle_beta   90.00
_cell.angle_gamma   90.00
#
_symmetry.space_group_name_H-M   'P 1'
#
loop_
_entity.id
_entity.type
_entity.pdbx_description
1 polymer ?
#
loop_
_entity_poly.entity_id
_entity_poly.type
_entity_poly.pdbx_seq_one_letter_code
_entity_poly.pdbx_strand_id
1 'polypeptide(L)'
;MKKCILFLCFLTIFFAGKTHAQKIAPQPITTGKWLQTWLLCGPFSLEKPKDAFQQWDHLVGFNNDFLIKIGGEKNPQIKAGDAVRHATGTAKWMLHITPDSIIDLNKTVSREDNICAYAYTEVQAPEAGIWFVALGTNDGGRLWVNGTEVWDAPGARGLTVDDDVIPVTLRKGTNTLLLKVEERGNRWEFCVRLFPFSTQKLTSNGDVFKVTTKESGEAELASELSTTVLNELVQSIQYSVRDNQQKSILTEQRSRDFAHPLALKISHLQPFTAQVDILLKNGEKLTQLIPFEAGKRINYTLFAQKKSGYRIALASTASASEQWSAQELQRWLKEISGAELPIQPLNQPFDGPQIVVGFNEFVKTKTEATPPAELDESFRYCNAGQDILIYGGSQRGTMYGVMAFLENELGCRFYTPTVQVIPKRDELIFNHFDHSEAPGVRVRNDFYYEAFDPTWAARNKMNGAMNQRQQPGGVEAYWSVHTFYPLMPPAEFFGKHPEYYSLIEGKRTYDRAQLCLSNPEVLQIITDRIKKRMRESPDYLIYDVSQNDWYNPCQCDKCQAIVQREGGESGINIWFVNQVAEAVEKEFPNKFIGTLAYQYTRTPPKSIRPRNNVVVRLCSIECCFAHDFKSCPENQSFLQDLKGWSTLAPHMYIWDYVVNFGHYIMPYPNFKVLQPNIKTFQENNAIGIMEQAAYQSRGGEFAELKAYLISKLLWNPECNVNEVVDDFMVGYYGRAGKFIRQYYDLLQGRITPDTHIHLGLKPDDVIFAGDFVQQASKLFKEAEKVADNDEILRRVEMASLPLLYLKCRKNPTFSRVDGTYLKFNTIVKREGITHFAEEGAPNVEAFHHWVESAK
;
A
#
# COMPACT_ATOMS: atom_id res chain seq x y z
N MET A 1 -24.33 -105.48 14.82
CA MET A 1 -23.75 -104.20 15.30
C MET A 1 -23.42 -103.32 14.10
N LYS A 2 -23.68 -102.01 14.21
CA LYS A 2 -23.78 -101.02 13.11
C LYS A 2 -22.42 -100.61 12.53
N LYS A 3 -22.28 -100.58 11.19
CA LYS A 3 -22.21 -99.38 10.32
C LYS A 3 -21.78 -99.76 8.89
N CYS A 4 -22.48 -99.21 7.90
CA CYS A 4 -22.34 -99.44 6.46
C CYS A 4 -21.63 -98.31 5.71
N ILE A 5 -20.88 -98.75 4.71
CA ILE A 5 -20.48 -98.24 3.37
C ILE A 5 -21.34 -97.09 2.78
N LEU A 6 -20.72 -96.07 2.13
CA LEU A 6 -20.81 -95.80 0.67
C LEU A 6 -19.96 -94.59 0.20
N PHE A 7 -19.35 -94.77 -0.98
CA PHE A 7 -18.59 -93.83 -1.80
C PHE A 7 -19.54 -93.13 -2.79
N LEU A 8 -19.41 -91.83 -3.06
CA LEU A 8 -20.07 -91.20 -4.22
C LEU A 8 -19.38 -89.89 -4.68
N CYS A 9 -19.10 -89.84 -5.98
CA CYS A 9 -18.71 -88.66 -6.76
C CYS A 9 -19.83 -87.60 -6.80
N PHE A 10 -19.47 -86.32 -6.88
CA PHE A 10 -20.41 -85.27 -7.31
C PHE A 10 -19.84 -84.41 -8.44
N LEU A 11 -20.64 -84.38 -9.51
CA LEU A 11 -20.57 -83.57 -10.71
C LEU A 11 -20.87 -82.10 -10.35
N THR A 12 -20.00 -81.15 -10.69
CA THR A 12 -20.32 -79.71 -10.63
C THR A 12 -20.78 -79.21 -11.99
N ILE A 13 -22.05 -78.84 -12.08
CA ILE A 13 -22.73 -78.28 -13.24
C ILE A 13 -22.29 -76.81 -13.42
N PHE A 14 -21.74 -76.48 -14.60
CA PHE A 14 -21.53 -75.10 -15.05
C PHE A 14 -22.88 -74.45 -15.38
N PHE A 15 -23.29 -73.46 -14.59
CA PHE A 15 -24.32 -72.50 -15.01
C PHE A 15 -23.64 -71.32 -15.71
N ALA A 16 -23.69 -71.30 -17.04
CA ALA A 16 -23.40 -70.11 -17.84
C ALA A 16 -24.57 -69.12 -17.72
N GLY A 17 -24.47 -68.17 -16.80
CA GLY A 17 -25.39 -67.04 -16.69
C GLY A 17 -25.17 -66.07 -17.85
N LYS A 18 -26.16 -65.91 -18.74
CA LYS A 18 -26.23 -64.79 -19.68
C LYS A 18 -26.41 -63.48 -18.89
N THR A 19 -25.34 -62.72 -18.70
CA THR A 19 -25.39 -61.36 -18.17
C THR A 19 -26.18 -60.47 -19.13
N HIS A 20 -27.38 -60.07 -18.75
CA HIS A 20 -28.13 -59.04 -19.45
C HIS A 20 -27.43 -57.68 -19.24
N ALA A 21 -27.28 -56.89 -20.30
CA ALA A 21 -26.70 -55.55 -20.23
C ALA A 21 -27.46 -54.67 -19.23
N GLN A 22 -26.81 -54.32 -18.12
CA GLN A 22 -27.40 -53.55 -17.03
C GLN A 22 -27.15 -52.06 -17.28
N LYS A 23 -28.22 -51.25 -17.27
CA LYS A 23 -28.10 -49.78 -17.19
C LYS A 23 -27.59 -49.40 -15.80
N ILE A 24 -26.72 -48.39 -15.72
CA ILE A 24 -26.32 -47.82 -14.43
C ILE A 24 -27.55 -47.19 -13.75
N ALA A 25 -27.72 -47.39 -12.45
CA ALA A 25 -28.78 -46.73 -11.71
C ALA A 25 -28.33 -45.31 -11.33
N PRO A 26 -29.15 -44.27 -11.53
CA PRO A 26 -28.82 -42.92 -11.10
C PRO A 26 -28.56 -42.88 -9.58
N GLN A 27 -27.39 -42.39 -9.18
CA GLN A 27 -27.05 -42.24 -7.76
C GLN A 27 -27.58 -40.89 -7.22
N PRO A 28 -28.18 -40.85 -6.01
CA PRO A 28 -28.70 -39.60 -5.46
C PRO A 28 -27.56 -38.62 -5.15
N ILE A 29 -27.71 -37.37 -5.58
CA ILE A 29 -26.78 -36.32 -5.16
C ILE A 29 -26.96 -36.11 -3.66
N THR A 30 -25.91 -36.41 -2.90
CA THR A 30 -25.83 -36.08 -1.47
C THR A 30 -24.69 -35.08 -1.29
N THR A 31 -25.00 -33.88 -0.84
CA THR A 31 -24.03 -32.79 -0.70
C THR A 31 -22.76 -33.24 0.01
N GLY A 32 -21.61 -33.01 -0.64
CA GLY A 32 -20.28 -33.30 -0.09
C GLY A 32 -19.85 -34.77 -0.11
N LYS A 33 -20.71 -35.71 -0.54
CA LYS A 33 -20.36 -37.12 -0.74
C LYS A 33 -19.79 -37.37 -2.14
N TRP A 34 -18.85 -38.31 -2.21
CA TRP A 34 -18.20 -38.76 -3.44
C TRP A 34 -19.13 -39.60 -4.30
N LEU A 35 -18.98 -39.47 -5.63
CA LEU A 35 -19.62 -40.36 -6.58
C LEU A 35 -18.87 -41.70 -6.60
N GLN A 36 -19.57 -42.77 -6.25
CA GLN A 36 -18.98 -44.08 -5.96
C GLN A 36 -19.26 -45.12 -7.05
N THR A 37 -20.25 -44.87 -7.91
CA THR A 37 -20.67 -45.78 -8.96
C THR A 37 -20.37 -45.19 -10.33
N TRP A 38 -19.58 -45.91 -11.13
CA TRP A 38 -19.12 -45.50 -12.45
C TRP A 38 -19.16 -46.65 -13.44
N LEU A 39 -19.44 -46.36 -14.71
CA LEU A 39 -19.08 -47.20 -15.84
C LEU A 39 -17.74 -46.71 -16.38
N LEU A 40 -16.73 -47.57 -16.43
CA LEU A 40 -15.39 -47.24 -16.91
C LEU A 40 -15.12 -47.94 -18.24
N CYS A 41 -14.48 -47.27 -19.19
CA CYS A 41 -14.13 -47.84 -20.49
C CYS A 41 -12.79 -47.30 -20.99
N GLY A 42 -11.90 -48.21 -21.35
CA GLY A 42 -10.55 -47.96 -21.84
C GLY A 42 -9.75 -49.28 -21.79
N PRO A 43 -8.42 -49.22 -22.03
CA PRO A 43 -7.67 -48.05 -22.44
C PRO A 43 -7.87 -47.69 -23.92
N PHE A 44 -7.73 -46.42 -24.27
CA PHE A 44 -7.65 -45.94 -25.65
C PHE A 44 -6.28 -45.32 -25.89
N SER A 45 -5.54 -45.81 -26.88
CA SER A 45 -4.17 -45.37 -27.16
C SER A 45 -4.11 -43.90 -27.61
N LEU A 46 -3.17 -43.16 -27.04
CA LEU A 46 -2.79 -41.79 -27.39
C LEU A 46 -1.30 -41.75 -27.77
N GLU A 47 -0.86 -40.65 -28.37
CA GLU A 47 0.54 -40.45 -28.75
C GLU A 47 1.14 -39.24 -28.04
N LYS A 48 2.44 -39.32 -27.71
CA LYS A 48 3.17 -38.17 -27.18
C LYS A 48 3.32 -37.08 -28.24
N PRO A 49 3.28 -35.80 -27.84
CA PRO A 49 3.61 -34.72 -28.76
C PRO A 49 5.03 -34.89 -29.31
N LYS A 50 5.24 -34.58 -30.59
CA LYS A 50 6.59 -34.60 -31.21
C LYS A 50 7.40 -33.36 -30.87
N ASP A 51 6.73 -32.28 -30.47
CA ASP A 51 7.32 -31.01 -30.09
C ASP A 51 7.30 -30.83 -28.57
N ALA A 52 8.44 -30.46 -27.99
CA ALA A 52 8.56 -30.18 -26.56
C ALA A 52 7.69 -28.99 -26.12
N PHE A 53 7.36 -28.05 -27.02
CA PHE A 53 6.49 -26.92 -26.71
C PHE A 53 5.01 -27.32 -26.52
N GLN A 54 4.61 -28.50 -27.01
CA GLN A 54 3.24 -29.03 -26.88
C GLN A 54 3.06 -29.90 -25.63
N GLN A 55 4.03 -29.93 -24.71
CA GLN A 55 3.95 -30.75 -23.50
C GLN A 55 2.77 -30.36 -22.58
N TRP A 56 2.28 -29.12 -22.71
CA TRP A 56 1.17 -28.56 -21.94
C TRP A 56 -0.20 -28.78 -22.59
N ASP A 57 -0.25 -29.20 -23.85
CA ASP A 57 -1.48 -29.58 -24.56
C ASP A 57 -1.85 -31.03 -24.22
N HIS A 58 -3.09 -31.43 -24.48
CA HIS A 58 -3.50 -32.85 -24.42
C HIS A 58 -2.63 -33.74 -25.32
N LEU A 59 -2.51 -35.03 -24.96
CA LEU A 59 -1.81 -36.01 -25.80
C LEU A 59 -2.47 -36.11 -27.18
N VAL A 60 -1.66 -36.40 -28.20
CA VAL A 60 -2.12 -36.49 -29.59
C VAL A 60 -3.15 -37.63 -29.68
N GLY A 61 -4.32 -37.30 -30.23
CA GLY A 61 -5.47 -38.21 -30.31
C GLY A 61 -6.47 -38.09 -29.15
N PHE A 62 -6.19 -37.30 -28.11
CA PHE A 62 -7.14 -37.09 -27.01
C PHE A 62 -8.46 -36.48 -27.49
N ASN A 63 -8.42 -35.61 -28.50
CA ASN A 63 -9.63 -35.01 -29.10
C ASN A 63 -10.44 -35.98 -29.97
N ASN A 64 -10.02 -37.23 -30.15
CA ASN A 64 -10.80 -38.23 -30.87
C ASN A 64 -12.00 -38.67 -30.02
N ASP A 65 -13.21 -38.59 -30.58
CA ASP A 65 -14.42 -39.16 -29.98
C ASP A 65 -14.45 -40.68 -30.23
N PHE A 66 -14.04 -41.47 -29.24
CA PHE A 66 -14.07 -42.94 -29.34
C PHE A 66 -15.49 -43.51 -29.17
N LEU A 67 -16.46 -42.70 -28.76
CA LEU A 67 -17.83 -43.10 -28.45
C LEU A 67 -18.81 -42.84 -29.61
N ILE A 68 -18.31 -42.40 -30.77
CA ILE A 68 -19.14 -41.96 -31.91
C ILE A 68 -20.22 -42.98 -32.33
N LYS A 69 -19.94 -44.28 -32.22
CA LYS A 69 -20.87 -45.38 -32.58
C LYS A 69 -22.00 -45.60 -31.57
N ILE A 70 -21.85 -45.06 -30.36
CA ILE A 70 -22.82 -45.15 -29.27
C ILE A 70 -23.33 -43.76 -28.87
N GLY A 71 -23.39 -42.81 -29.82
CA GLY A 71 -23.94 -41.47 -29.61
C GLY A 71 -22.91 -40.37 -29.31
N GLY A 72 -21.62 -40.73 -29.22
CA GLY A 72 -20.52 -39.78 -29.04
C GLY A 72 -20.44 -39.20 -27.62
N GLU A 73 -19.44 -38.36 -27.39
CA GLU A 73 -19.17 -37.71 -26.09
C GLU A 73 -20.31 -36.78 -25.65
N LYS A 74 -21.08 -36.24 -26.62
CA LYS A 74 -22.20 -35.32 -26.35
C LYS A 74 -23.54 -36.01 -26.08
N ASN A 75 -23.72 -37.27 -26.45
CA ASN A 75 -24.97 -37.99 -26.17
C ASN A 75 -24.73 -39.51 -26.00
N PRO A 76 -23.88 -39.90 -25.04
CA PRO A 76 -23.45 -41.28 -24.92
C PRO A 76 -24.62 -42.20 -24.49
N GLN A 77 -24.80 -43.30 -25.21
CA GLN A 77 -25.80 -44.34 -24.95
C GLN A 77 -25.08 -45.58 -24.42
N ILE A 78 -24.75 -45.56 -23.11
CA ILE A 78 -23.84 -46.54 -22.50
C ILE A 78 -24.60 -47.54 -21.62
N LYS A 79 -24.23 -48.82 -21.73
CA LYS A 79 -24.60 -49.89 -20.79
C LYS A 79 -23.39 -50.71 -20.36
N ALA A 80 -23.45 -51.32 -19.19
CA ALA A 80 -22.43 -52.26 -18.74
C ALA A 80 -22.29 -53.42 -19.75
N GLY A 81 -21.06 -53.71 -20.16
CA GLY A 81 -20.72 -54.74 -21.13
C GLY A 81 -20.70 -54.28 -22.60
N ASP A 82 -21.14 -53.06 -22.90
CA ASP A 82 -21.05 -52.51 -24.26
C ASP A 82 -19.59 -52.44 -24.71
N ALA A 83 -19.33 -52.78 -25.97
CA ALA A 83 -17.99 -52.85 -26.54
C ALA A 83 -17.73 -51.67 -27.48
N VAL A 84 -16.63 -50.96 -27.25
CA VAL A 84 -16.16 -49.86 -28.08
C VAL A 84 -14.97 -50.35 -28.91
N ARG A 85 -15.15 -50.49 -30.23
CA ARG A 85 -14.09 -50.91 -31.16
C ARG A 85 -13.29 -49.70 -31.62
N HIS A 86 -11.97 -49.76 -31.47
CA HIS A 86 -11.01 -48.75 -31.92
C HIS A 86 -9.89 -49.40 -32.75
N ALA A 87 -9.01 -48.59 -33.36
CA ALA A 87 -8.00 -49.06 -34.31
C ALA A 87 -7.07 -50.14 -33.74
N THR A 88 -6.78 -50.08 -32.44
CA THR A 88 -5.84 -50.96 -31.74
C THR A 88 -6.51 -52.09 -30.93
N GLY A 89 -7.85 -52.17 -30.89
CA GLY A 89 -8.53 -53.17 -30.07
C GLY A 89 -10.02 -52.94 -29.82
N THR A 90 -10.52 -53.52 -28.73
CA THR A 90 -11.90 -53.35 -28.26
C THR A 90 -11.90 -53.16 -26.75
N ALA A 91 -12.31 -51.98 -26.30
CA ALA A 91 -12.56 -51.68 -24.90
C ALA A 91 -14.01 -52.07 -24.53
N LYS A 92 -14.26 -52.43 -23.26
CA LYS A 92 -15.61 -52.74 -22.76
C LYS A 92 -15.96 -51.83 -21.60
N TRP A 93 -17.21 -51.40 -21.54
CA TRP A 93 -17.74 -50.68 -20.40
C TRP A 93 -17.91 -51.62 -19.20
N MET A 94 -17.25 -51.30 -18.09
CA MET A 94 -17.25 -52.08 -16.86
C MET A 94 -17.90 -51.31 -15.73
N LEU A 95 -18.82 -51.95 -14.99
CA LEU A 95 -19.38 -51.38 -13.78
C LEU A 95 -18.36 -51.43 -12.65
N HIS A 96 -18.06 -50.27 -12.10
CA HIS A 96 -17.16 -50.07 -10.97
C HIS A 96 -17.92 -49.40 -9.83
N ILE A 97 -17.92 -50.05 -8.67
CA ILE A 97 -18.53 -49.54 -7.43
C ILE A 97 -17.46 -49.62 -6.35
N THR A 98 -17.13 -48.49 -5.74
CA THR A 98 -16.11 -48.43 -4.68
C THR A 98 -16.57 -47.53 -3.53
N PRO A 99 -16.26 -47.85 -2.26
CA PRO A 99 -16.49 -46.93 -1.15
C PRO A 99 -15.48 -45.76 -1.14
N ASP A 100 -14.37 -45.89 -1.86
CA ASP A 100 -13.28 -44.92 -1.87
C ASP A 100 -13.66 -43.62 -2.60
N SER A 101 -13.07 -42.51 -2.16
CA SER A 101 -13.27 -41.20 -2.80
C SER A 101 -12.53 -41.05 -4.13
N ILE A 102 -11.45 -41.81 -4.32
CA ILE A 102 -10.56 -41.77 -5.47
C ILE A 102 -10.75 -43.06 -6.29
N ILE A 103 -11.04 -42.89 -7.57
CA ILE A 103 -11.14 -43.97 -8.54
C ILE A 103 -9.76 -44.17 -9.17
N ASP A 104 -9.16 -45.33 -8.92
CA ASP A 104 -7.84 -45.72 -9.45
C ASP A 104 -8.01 -46.48 -10.77
N LEU A 105 -7.73 -45.79 -11.87
CA LEU A 105 -7.81 -46.32 -13.23
C LEU A 105 -6.63 -47.24 -13.57
N ASN A 106 -5.49 -47.10 -12.88
CA ASN A 106 -4.37 -48.04 -12.99
C ASN A 106 -4.74 -49.44 -12.51
N LYS A 107 -5.55 -49.53 -11.45
CA LYS A 107 -6.07 -50.80 -10.94
C LYS A 107 -7.22 -51.35 -11.78
N THR A 108 -8.05 -50.47 -12.35
CA THR A 108 -9.35 -50.86 -12.90
C THR A 108 -9.39 -50.98 -14.42
N VAL A 109 -8.57 -50.20 -15.13
CA VAL A 109 -8.60 -50.11 -16.60
C VAL A 109 -7.30 -50.64 -17.21
N SER A 110 -6.16 -49.98 -16.97
CA SER A 110 -4.86 -50.37 -17.53
C SER A 110 -3.72 -49.66 -16.80
N ARG A 111 -2.51 -50.24 -16.84
CA ARG A 111 -1.26 -49.61 -16.34
C ARG A 111 -0.34 -49.14 -17.48
N GLU A 112 -0.86 -49.07 -18.69
CA GLU A 112 -0.12 -48.55 -19.85
C GLU A 112 -0.08 -47.02 -19.80
N ASP A 113 1.01 -46.42 -20.31
CA ASP A 113 1.14 -44.97 -20.43
C ASP A 113 0.63 -44.48 -21.78
N ASN A 114 0.29 -43.19 -21.86
CA ASN A 114 -0.18 -42.51 -23.09
C ASN A 114 -1.48 -43.13 -23.60
N ILE A 115 -2.44 -43.22 -22.69
CA ILE A 115 -3.78 -43.74 -22.95
C ILE A 115 -4.82 -42.75 -22.39
N CYS A 116 -6.09 -42.94 -22.73
CA CYS A 116 -7.19 -42.37 -21.96
C CYS A 116 -8.27 -43.40 -21.66
N ALA A 117 -9.16 -43.05 -20.72
CA ALA A 117 -10.37 -43.79 -20.41
C ALA A 117 -11.53 -42.82 -20.20
N TYR A 118 -12.73 -43.33 -20.42
CA TYR A 118 -13.97 -42.66 -20.04
C TYR A 118 -14.50 -43.22 -18.73
N ALA A 119 -15.04 -42.33 -17.91
CA ALA A 119 -15.84 -42.63 -16.74
C ALA A 119 -17.23 -41.99 -16.92
N TYR A 120 -18.26 -42.82 -16.96
CA TYR A 120 -19.65 -42.39 -17.12
C TYR A 120 -20.46 -42.70 -15.86
N THR A 121 -21.30 -41.77 -15.44
CA THR A 121 -22.29 -42.02 -14.40
C THR A 121 -23.55 -41.20 -14.59
N GLU A 122 -24.61 -41.59 -13.88
CA GLU A 122 -25.87 -40.87 -13.82
C GLU A 122 -26.13 -40.42 -12.38
N VAL A 123 -26.50 -39.16 -12.19
CA VAL A 123 -26.82 -38.58 -10.88
C VAL A 123 -28.26 -38.10 -10.84
N GLN A 124 -28.90 -38.25 -9.68
CA GLN A 124 -30.27 -37.82 -9.45
C GLN A 124 -30.26 -36.49 -8.68
N ALA A 125 -30.59 -35.40 -9.37
CA ALA A 125 -30.74 -34.09 -8.76
C ALA A 125 -32.15 -33.89 -8.19
N PRO A 126 -32.28 -33.41 -6.94
CA PRO A 126 -33.59 -33.22 -6.30
C PRO A 126 -34.39 -32.07 -6.95
N GLU A 127 -33.69 -31.10 -7.54
CA GLU A 127 -34.24 -29.92 -8.19
C GLU A 127 -33.42 -29.54 -9.44
N ALA A 128 -34.02 -28.75 -10.32
CA ALA A 128 -33.32 -28.15 -11.45
C ALA A 128 -32.63 -26.88 -10.97
N GLY A 129 -31.43 -26.60 -11.49
CA GLY A 129 -30.70 -25.39 -11.14
C GLY A 129 -29.21 -25.53 -11.37
N ILE A 130 -28.47 -24.56 -10.86
CA ILE A 130 -27.01 -24.57 -10.89
C ILE A 130 -26.49 -25.38 -9.71
N TRP A 131 -25.50 -26.21 -9.98
CA TRP A 131 -24.76 -27.00 -9.00
C TRP A 131 -23.26 -26.83 -9.27
N PHE A 132 -22.42 -27.09 -8.27
CA PHE A 132 -20.99 -27.24 -8.51
C PHE A 132 -20.63 -28.72 -8.65
N VAL A 133 -19.85 -29.05 -9.68
CA VAL A 133 -19.10 -30.30 -9.76
C VAL A 133 -17.69 -29.99 -9.27
N ALA A 134 -17.29 -30.62 -8.17
CA ALA A 134 -15.91 -30.57 -7.69
C ALA A 134 -15.18 -31.82 -8.18
N LEU A 135 -14.10 -31.61 -8.93
CA LEU A 135 -13.34 -32.61 -9.67
C LEU A 135 -11.86 -32.53 -9.29
N GLY A 136 -11.21 -33.69 -9.24
CA GLY A 136 -9.76 -33.80 -9.23
C GLY A 136 -9.33 -34.95 -10.14
N THR A 137 -8.27 -34.77 -10.91
CA THR A 137 -7.69 -35.84 -11.75
C THR A 137 -6.17 -35.85 -11.63
N ASN A 138 -5.56 -37.02 -11.75
CA ASN A 138 -4.15 -37.12 -12.12
C ASN A 138 -4.07 -37.09 -13.65
N ASP A 139 -3.22 -36.22 -14.18
CA ASP A 139 -3.17 -35.78 -15.57
C ASP A 139 -4.45 -35.10 -16.07
N GLY A 140 -4.45 -34.69 -17.34
CA GLY A 140 -5.51 -33.90 -17.95
C GLY A 140 -6.82 -34.66 -18.15
N GLY A 141 -7.86 -33.91 -18.49
CA GLY A 141 -9.15 -34.50 -18.79
C GLY A 141 -10.16 -33.53 -19.36
N ARG A 142 -11.35 -34.06 -19.68
CA ARG A 142 -12.50 -33.31 -20.17
C ARG A 142 -13.80 -33.85 -19.57
N LEU A 143 -14.70 -32.97 -19.16
CA LEU A 143 -15.97 -33.31 -18.52
C LEU A 143 -17.15 -32.77 -19.33
N TRP A 144 -18.12 -33.67 -19.57
CA TRP A 144 -19.43 -33.32 -20.11
C TRP A 144 -20.51 -33.59 -19.08
N VAL A 145 -21.43 -32.64 -18.94
CA VAL A 145 -22.65 -32.76 -18.12
C VAL A 145 -23.86 -32.59 -19.03
N ASN A 146 -24.73 -33.61 -19.08
CA ASN A 146 -25.88 -33.65 -19.98
C ASN A 146 -25.51 -33.38 -21.45
N GLY A 147 -24.31 -33.78 -21.87
CA GLY A 147 -23.81 -33.60 -23.23
C GLY A 147 -23.14 -32.26 -23.53
N THR A 148 -23.19 -31.31 -22.59
CA THR A 148 -22.49 -30.04 -22.68
C THR A 148 -21.10 -30.19 -22.07
N GLU A 149 -20.06 -29.82 -22.82
CA GLU A 149 -18.71 -29.72 -22.29
C GLU A 149 -18.65 -28.55 -21.29
N VAL A 150 -18.23 -28.84 -20.07
CA VAL A 150 -18.22 -27.85 -18.97
C VAL A 150 -16.83 -27.61 -18.40
N TRP A 151 -15.86 -28.45 -18.76
CA TRP A 151 -14.49 -28.35 -18.28
C TRP A 151 -13.54 -29.13 -19.20
N ASP A 152 -12.38 -28.54 -19.45
CA ASP A 152 -11.27 -29.10 -20.23
C ASP A 152 -9.95 -28.62 -19.63
N ALA A 153 -9.11 -29.55 -19.17
CA ALA A 153 -7.80 -29.23 -18.62
C ALA A 153 -6.73 -30.14 -19.22
N PRO A 154 -5.83 -29.60 -20.06
CA PRO A 154 -4.73 -30.35 -20.64
C PRO A 154 -3.53 -30.47 -19.70
N GLY A 155 -2.64 -31.41 -20.02
CA GLY A 155 -1.30 -31.47 -19.43
C GLY A 155 -1.16 -32.44 -18.26
N ALA A 156 0.08 -32.59 -17.78
CA ALA A 156 0.38 -33.44 -16.65
C ALA A 156 0.07 -32.72 -15.32
N ARG A 157 -0.63 -33.39 -14.40
CA ARG A 157 -0.95 -32.86 -13.07
C ARG A 157 -1.11 -33.95 -12.04
N GLY A 158 -0.90 -33.62 -10.76
CA GLY A 158 -1.20 -34.52 -9.66
C GLY A 158 -2.67 -34.42 -9.25
N LEU A 159 -3.28 -35.51 -8.80
CA LEU A 159 -4.61 -35.44 -8.19
C LEU A 159 -4.57 -34.61 -6.91
N THR A 160 -5.28 -33.49 -6.94
CA THR A 160 -5.70 -32.71 -5.78
C THR A 160 -7.21 -32.82 -5.63
N VAL A 161 -7.70 -32.96 -4.40
CA VAL A 161 -9.14 -33.06 -4.14
C VAL A 161 -9.79 -31.68 -4.28
N ASP A 162 -10.93 -31.61 -4.99
CA ASP A 162 -11.67 -30.37 -5.29
C ASP A 162 -10.84 -29.31 -6.03
N ASP A 163 -9.84 -29.74 -6.82
CA ASP A 163 -8.94 -28.87 -7.57
C ASP A 163 -9.73 -27.98 -8.56
N ASP A 164 -10.68 -28.58 -9.26
CA ASP A 164 -11.58 -27.90 -10.18
C ASP A 164 -13.00 -27.86 -9.62
N VAL A 165 -13.56 -26.67 -9.42
CA VAL A 165 -14.94 -26.50 -8.95
C VAL A 165 -15.76 -25.77 -10.02
N ILE A 166 -16.50 -26.55 -10.78
CA ILE A 166 -17.13 -26.13 -12.04
C ILE A 166 -18.63 -25.93 -11.83
N PRO A 167 -19.20 -24.74 -12.06
CA PRO A 167 -20.65 -24.54 -12.08
C PRO A 167 -21.27 -25.24 -13.29
N VAL A 168 -22.33 -26.00 -13.07
CA VAL A 168 -23.06 -26.74 -14.12
C VAL A 168 -24.56 -26.62 -13.94
N THR A 169 -25.30 -26.72 -15.04
CA THR A 169 -26.77 -26.76 -15.00
C THR A 169 -27.26 -28.20 -14.94
N LEU A 170 -27.97 -28.54 -13.86
CA LEU A 170 -28.66 -29.82 -13.71
C LEU A 170 -30.16 -29.64 -13.90
N ARG A 171 -30.78 -30.66 -14.51
CA ARG A 171 -32.24 -30.80 -14.60
C ARG A 171 -32.72 -31.53 -13.34
N LYS A 172 -33.94 -31.24 -12.89
CA LYS A 172 -34.58 -32.08 -11.87
C LYS A 172 -34.68 -33.50 -12.41
N GLY A 173 -34.23 -34.48 -11.63
CA GLY A 173 -34.21 -35.87 -12.07
C GLY A 173 -32.81 -36.34 -12.45
N THR A 174 -32.74 -37.23 -13.44
CA THR A 174 -31.49 -37.86 -13.89
C THR A 174 -30.68 -36.91 -14.75
N ASN A 175 -29.37 -36.83 -14.48
CA ASN A 175 -28.38 -36.09 -15.23
C ASN A 175 -27.18 -36.98 -15.53
N THR A 176 -26.55 -36.80 -16.69
CA THR A 176 -25.40 -37.60 -17.11
C THR A 176 -24.09 -36.85 -16.87
N LEU A 177 -23.07 -37.55 -16.37
CA LEU A 177 -21.69 -37.08 -16.26
C LEU A 177 -20.81 -38.03 -17.06
N LEU A 178 -20.05 -37.49 -18.01
CA LEU A 178 -19.01 -38.22 -18.74
C LEU A 178 -17.69 -37.50 -18.53
N LEU A 179 -16.72 -38.18 -17.92
CA LEU A 179 -15.36 -37.69 -17.74
C LEU A 179 -14.44 -38.51 -18.64
N LYS A 180 -13.54 -37.84 -19.35
CA LYS A 180 -12.43 -38.47 -20.08
C LYS A 180 -11.14 -38.05 -19.41
N VAL A 181 -10.31 -39.01 -19.01
CA VAL A 181 -9.05 -38.77 -18.28
C VAL A 181 -7.91 -39.36 -19.11
N GLU A 182 -6.89 -38.56 -19.40
CA GLU A 182 -5.65 -39.06 -20.03
C GLU A 182 -4.66 -39.57 -18.97
N GLU A 183 -3.73 -40.42 -19.38
CA GLU A 183 -2.64 -40.96 -18.55
C GLU A 183 -1.31 -40.68 -19.24
N ARG A 184 -0.40 -40.02 -18.53
CA ARG A 184 0.94 -39.67 -19.00
C ARG A 184 2.05 -40.39 -18.24
N GLY A 185 1.71 -41.10 -17.16
CA GLY A 185 2.57 -41.97 -16.39
C GLY A 185 2.36 -41.82 -14.87
N ASN A 186 2.90 -42.78 -14.11
CA ASN A 186 2.85 -42.86 -12.64
C ASN A 186 1.47 -43.27 -12.08
N ARG A 187 0.58 -42.31 -11.79
CA ARG A 187 -0.71 -42.56 -11.15
C ARG A 187 -1.83 -42.19 -12.10
N TRP A 188 -2.89 -42.99 -12.18
CA TRP A 188 -4.03 -42.66 -13.01
C TRP A 188 -5.31 -42.69 -12.19
N GLU A 189 -5.77 -41.51 -11.78
CA GLU A 189 -6.74 -41.37 -10.70
C GLU A 189 -7.71 -40.20 -10.94
N PHE A 190 -8.95 -40.30 -10.47
CA PHE A 190 -9.86 -39.16 -10.39
C PHE A 190 -10.84 -39.25 -9.21
N CYS A 191 -11.41 -38.12 -8.81
CA CYS A 191 -12.49 -38.05 -7.82
C CYS A 191 -13.51 -36.97 -8.20
N VAL A 192 -14.80 -37.22 -7.94
CA VAL A 192 -15.89 -36.26 -8.22
C VAL A 192 -16.90 -36.23 -7.09
N ARG A 193 -17.35 -35.03 -6.73
CA ARG A 193 -18.53 -34.80 -5.87
C ARG A 193 -19.31 -33.57 -6.31
N LEU A 194 -20.54 -33.44 -5.81
CA LEU A 194 -21.39 -32.30 -6.13
C LEU A 194 -21.78 -31.50 -4.88
N PHE A 195 -21.89 -30.19 -5.07
CA PHE A 195 -22.36 -29.24 -4.06
C PHE A 195 -23.50 -28.39 -4.60
N PRO A 196 -24.45 -27.96 -3.75
CA PRO A 196 -25.42 -26.96 -4.14
C PRO A 196 -24.71 -25.66 -4.52
N PHE A 197 -25.29 -24.90 -5.44
CA PHE A 197 -24.79 -23.58 -5.78
C PHE A 197 -24.89 -22.63 -4.58
N SER A 198 -23.91 -21.74 -4.47
CA SER A 198 -23.94 -20.61 -3.54
C SER A 198 -23.08 -19.50 -4.13
N THR A 199 -23.55 -18.27 -4.04
CA THR A 199 -22.84 -17.10 -4.57
C THR A 199 -21.50 -16.87 -3.88
N GLN A 200 -21.40 -17.14 -2.57
CA GLN A 200 -20.14 -17.08 -1.83
C GLN A 200 -19.06 -18.02 -2.40
N LYS A 201 -19.43 -19.25 -2.74
CA LYS A 201 -18.48 -20.23 -3.32
C LYS A 201 -18.12 -19.88 -4.77
N LEU A 202 -19.04 -19.27 -5.52
CA LEU A 202 -18.74 -18.77 -6.86
C LEU A 202 -17.65 -17.69 -6.80
N THR A 203 -17.83 -16.69 -5.93
CA THR A 203 -16.88 -15.56 -5.82
C THR A 203 -15.57 -15.92 -5.12
N SER A 204 -15.55 -16.97 -4.28
CA SER A 204 -14.28 -17.48 -3.73
C SER A 204 -13.40 -18.18 -4.77
N ASN A 205 -13.99 -18.65 -5.87
CA ASN A 205 -13.30 -19.38 -6.92
C ASN A 205 -12.86 -18.47 -8.08
N GLY A 206 -13.12 -17.16 -7.99
CA GLY A 206 -12.72 -16.18 -8.98
C GLY A 206 -13.89 -15.33 -9.48
N ASP A 207 -13.57 -14.58 -10.53
CA ASP A 207 -14.48 -13.62 -11.13
C ASP A 207 -15.43 -14.25 -12.15
N VAL A 208 -16.71 -13.85 -12.14
CA VAL A 208 -17.73 -14.29 -13.12
C VAL A 208 -17.41 -13.79 -14.52
N PHE A 209 -17.05 -12.53 -14.66
CA PHE A 209 -16.58 -11.93 -15.91
C PHE A 209 -15.12 -11.51 -15.81
N LYS A 210 -14.45 -11.54 -16.95
CA LYS A 210 -13.12 -10.96 -17.18
C LYS A 210 -13.15 -10.09 -18.42
N VAL A 211 -12.18 -9.21 -18.58
CA VAL A 211 -11.96 -8.51 -19.85
C VAL A 211 -10.71 -9.10 -20.49
N THR A 212 -10.82 -9.50 -21.74
CA THR A 212 -9.67 -9.97 -22.54
C THR A 212 -9.42 -8.98 -23.67
N THR A 213 -8.15 -8.81 -24.03
CA THR A 213 -7.74 -7.86 -25.06
C THR A 213 -7.00 -8.59 -26.15
N LYS A 214 -7.48 -8.44 -27.39
CA LYS A 214 -6.86 -9.03 -28.58
C LYS A 214 -5.60 -8.28 -28.96
N GLU A 215 -4.75 -8.90 -29.79
CA GLU A 215 -3.57 -8.23 -30.36
C GLU A 215 -3.91 -6.95 -31.15
N SER A 216 -5.12 -6.88 -31.72
CA SER A 216 -5.63 -5.69 -32.38
C SER A 216 -5.85 -4.51 -31.43
N GLY A 217 -5.88 -4.75 -30.12
CA GLY A 217 -6.25 -3.79 -29.07
C GLY A 217 -7.74 -3.79 -28.73
N GLU A 218 -8.56 -4.60 -29.40
CA GLU A 218 -9.98 -4.74 -29.07
C GLU A 218 -10.16 -5.49 -27.76
N ALA A 219 -10.89 -4.89 -26.82
CA ALA A 219 -11.26 -5.52 -25.57
C ALA A 219 -12.64 -6.18 -25.68
N GLU A 220 -12.82 -7.31 -25.02
CA GLU A 220 -14.10 -8.01 -24.90
C GLU A 220 -14.36 -8.42 -23.46
N LEU A 221 -15.61 -8.25 -23.02
CA LEU A 221 -16.08 -8.86 -21.79
C LEU A 221 -16.31 -10.34 -22.08
N ALA A 222 -15.69 -11.21 -21.30
CA ALA A 222 -15.70 -12.65 -21.45
C ALA A 222 -16.00 -13.34 -20.10
N SER A 223 -16.28 -14.63 -20.13
CA SER A 223 -16.46 -15.47 -18.93
C SER A 223 -15.92 -16.85 -19.21
N GLU A 224 -15.39 -17.51 -18.19
CA GLU A 224 -15.00 -18.92 -18.24
C GLU A 224 -16.20 -19.84 -18.00
N LEU A 225 -17.32 -19.30 -17.53
CA LEU A 225 -18.56 -20.04 -17.40
C LEU A 225 -19.17 -20.31 -18.76
N SER A 226 -19.66 -21.54 -18.98
CA SER A 226 -20.38 -21.87 -20.19
C SER A 226 -21.60 -20.95 -20.41
N THR A 227 -21.94 -20.68 -21.67
CA THR A 227 -23.09 -19.84 -22.03
C THR A 227 -24.40 -20.33 -21.41
N THR A 228 -24.55 -21.66 -21.27
CA THR A 228 -25.72 -22.27 -20.61
C THR A 228 -25.78 -21.90 -19.14
N VAL A 229 -24.66 -21.98 -18.42
CA VAL A 229 -24.58 -21.59 -17.01
C VAL A 229 -24.83 -20.10 -16.85
N LEU A 230 -24.18 -19.26 -17.66
CA LEU A 230 -24.40 -17.81 -17.61
C LEU A 230 -25.86 -17.42 -17.80
N ASN A 231 -26.53 -18.02 -18.80
CA ASN A 231 -27.94 -17.74 -19.09
C ASN A 231 -28.89 -18.25 -18.00
N GLU A 232 -28.49 -19.23 -17.18
CA GLU A 232 -29.26 -19.66 -16.01
C GLU A 232 -28.90 -18.91 -14.73
N LEU A 233 -27.68 -18.41 -14.63
CA LEU A 233 -27.14 -17.73 -13.46
C LEU A 233 -27.51 -16.25 -13.44
N VAL A 234 -27.28 -15.57 -14.55
CA VAL A 234 -27.30 -14.12 -14.68
C VAL A 234 -28.64 -13.66 -15.27
N GLN A 235 -29.31 -12.75 -14.58
CA GLN A 235 -30.51 -12.07 -15.07
C GLN A 235 -30.15 -10.88 -15.95
N SER A 236 -29.21 -10.05 -15.49
CA SER A 236 -28.71 -8.90 -16.25
C SER A 236 -27.35 -8.45 -15.73
N ILE A 237 -26.58 -7.78 -16.59
CA ILE A 237 -25.40 -7.01 -16.21
C ILE A 237 -25.63 -5.54 -16.53
N GLN A 238 -25.08 -4.67 -15.69
CA GLN A 238 -24.79 -3.28 -16.01
C GLN A 238 -23.30 -3.10 -15.84
N TYR A 239 -22.63 -2.47 -16.80
CA TYR A 239 -21.21 -2.21 -16.65
C TYR A 239 -20.84 -0.80 -17.09
N SER A 240 -19.82 -0.25 -16.44
CA SER A 240 -19.18 1.01 -16.80
C SER A 240 -17.68 0.83 -16.92
N VAL A 241 -17.09 1.34 -18.00
CA VAL A 241 -15.65 1.39 -18.22
C VAL A 241 -15.17 2.80 -17.97
N ARG A 242 -14.17 2.94 -17.11
CA ARG A 242 -13.53 4.23 -16.78
C ARG A 242 -12.05 4.19 -17.09
N ASP A 243 -11.50 5.32 -17.49
CA ASP A 243 -10.06 5.51 -17.59
C ASP A 243 -9.41 5.75 -16.20
N ASN A 244 -8.09 5.92 -16.16
CA ASN A 244 -7.35 6.19 -14.92
C ASN A 244 -7.75 7.51 -14.24
N GLN A 245 -8.39 8.43 -14.95
CA GLN A 245 -8.91 9.69 -14.41
C GLN A 245 -10.36 9.57 -13.92
N GLN A 246 -10.88 8.34 -13.81
CA GLN A 246 -12.27 8.05 -13.46
C GLN A 246 -13.30 8.61 -14.47
N LYS A 247 -12.88 9.02 -15.66
CA LYS A 247 -13.78 9.47 -16.72
C LYS A 247 -14.50 8.27 -17.30
N SER A 248 -15.83 8.31 -17.33
CA SER A 248 -16.64 7.27 -17.94
C SER A 248 -16.47 7.28 -19.46
N ILE A 249 -16.00 6.16 -20.00
CA ILE A 249 -15.76 5.96 -21.44
C ILE A 249 -16.92 5.21 -22.09
N LEU A 250 -17.45 4.20 -21.40
CA LEU A 250 -18.54 3.35 -21.87
C LEU A 250 -19.44 2.98 -20.69
N THR A 251 -20.76 3.00 -20.92
CA THR A 251 -21.73 2.46 -19.97
C THR A 251 -22.79 1.71 -20.76
N GLU A 252 -23.01 0.44 -20.43
CA GLU A 252 -24.01 -0.41 -21.10
C GLU A 252 -24.76 -1.29 -20.09
N GLN A 253 -25.92 -1.78 -20.50
CA GLN A 253 -26.70 -2.76 -19.77
C GLN A 253 -27.15 -3.87 -20.72
N ARG A 254 -27.08 -5.12 -20.27
CA ARG A 254 -27.47 -6.30 -21.06
C ARG A 254 -28.22 -7.32 -20.22
N SER A 255 -29.15 -8.03 -20.85
CA SER A 255 -29.92 -9.15 -20.25
C SER A 255 -29.68 -10.50 -20.94
N ARG A 256 -28.82 -10.51 -21.97
CA ARG A 256 -28.38 -11.68 -22.73
C ARG A 256 -27.08 -11.36 -23.45
N ASP A 257 -26.44 -12.35 -24.07
CA ASP A 257 -25.20 -12.19 -24.83
C ASP A 257 -24.13 -11.46 -24.00
N PHE A 258 -23.92 -11.98 -22.79
CA PHE A 258 -23.11 -11.33 -21.76
C PHE A 258 -21.62 -11.26 -22.14
N ALA A 259 -21.11 -12.21 -22.91
CA ALA A 259 -19.77 -12.16 -23.50
C ALA A 259 -19.83 -11.46 -24.87
N HIS A 260 -19.13 -10.33 -25.02
CA HIS A 260 -19.19 -9.49 -26.21
C HIS A 260 -18.03 -8.47 -26.29
N PRO A 261 -17.67 -7.97 -27.48
CA PRO A 261 -16.71 -6.88 -27.64
C PRO A 261 -17.18 -5.60 -26.91
N LEU A 262 -16.25 -4.94 -26.23
CA LEU A 262 -16.45 -3.61 -25.65
C LEU A 262 -16.20 -2.57 -26.74
N ALA A 263 -17.20 -1.71 -27.01
CA ALA A 263 -17.13 -0.69 -28.06
C ALA A 263 -16.27 0.53 -27.66
N LEU A 264 -15.02 0.30 -27.26
CA LEU A 264 -14.08 1.34 -26.86
C LEU A 264 -13.47 2.02 -28.10
N LYS A 265 -13.67 3.33 -28.23
CA LYS A 265 -13.11 4.14 -29.33
C LYS A 265 -11.71 4.65 -28.96
N ILE A 266 -10.71 3.79 -29.00
CA ILE A 266 -9.34 4.09 -28.54
C ILE A 266 -8.30 3.73 -29.60
N SER A 267 -7.35 4.62 -29.83
CA SER A 267 -6.32 4.47 -30.89
C SER A 267 -4.99 3.91 -30.38
N HIS A 268 -4.71 4.03 -29.08
CA HIS A 268 -3.46 3.65 -28.44
C HIS A 268 -3.73 2.85 -27.17
N LEU A 269 -2.76 2.03 -26.77
CA LEU A 269 -2.84 1.25 -25.54
C LEU A 269 -3.03 2.17 -24.33
N GLN A 270 -4.09 1.94 -23.57
CA GLN A 270 -4.43 2.65 -22.35
C GLN A 270 -5.07 1.69 -21.34
N PRO A 271 -4.81 1.87 -20.03
CA PRO A 271 -5.48 1.13 -18.96
C PRO A 271 -6.89 1.67 -18.69
N PHE A 272 -7.76 0.76 -18.28
CA PHE A 272 -9.15 1.00 -17.90
C PHE A 272 -9.54 0.14 -16.71
N THR A 273 -10.63 0.51 -16.05
CA THR A 273 -11.34 -0.35 -15.09
C THR A 273 -12.78 -0.52 -15.53
N ALA A 274 -13.22 -1.77 -15.70
CA ALA A 274 -14.63 -2.11 -15.88
C ALA A 274 -15.25 -2.43 -14.52
N GLN A 275 -16.23 -1.63 -14.09
CA GLN A 275 -17.13 -2.01 -13.01
C GLN A 275 -18.30 -2.77 -13.62
N VAL A 276 -18.46 -4.05 -13.27
CA VAL A 276 -19.54 -4.92 -13.74
C VAL A 276 -20.45 -5.26 -12.57
N ASP A 277 -21.66 -4.71 -12.60
CA ASP A 277 -22.73 -5.00 -11.66
C ASP A 277 -23.62 -6.10 -12.24
N ILE A 278 -23.66 -7.26 -11.56
CA ILE A 278 -24.33 -8.48 -12.01
C ILE A 278 -25.55 -8.70 -11.11
N LEU A 279 -26.73 -8.78 -11.72
CA LEU A 279 -27.94 -9.26 -11.08
C LEU A 279 -28.11 -10.74 -11.40
N LEU A 280 -28.09 -11.59 -10.38
CA LEU A 280 -28.34 -13.02 -10.51
C LEU A 280 -29.85 -13.31 -10.54
N LYS A 281 -30.26 -14.42 -11.17
CA LYS A 281 -31.68 -14.81 -11.23
C LYS A 281 -32.32 -15.11 -9.87
N ASN A 282 -31.51 -15.39 -8.85
CA ASN A 282 -31.97 -15.58 -7.47
C ASN A 282 -32.17 -14.25 -6.72
N GLY A 283 -31.89 -13.10 -7.35
CA GLY A 283 -32.05 -11.76 -6.79
C GLY A 283 -30.80 -11.20 -6.10
N GLU A 284 -29.75 -11.99 -5.91
CA GLU A 284 -28.48 -11.52 -5.36
C GLU A 284 -27.74 -10.62 -6.35
N LYS A 285 -26.93 -9.70 -5.82
CA LYS A 285 -26.13 -8.75 -6.61
C LYS A 285 -24.65 -8.98 -6.36
N LEU A 286 -23.87 -8.96 -7.43
CA LEU A 286 -22.41 -8.99 -7.38
C LEU A 286 -21.86 -7.76 -8.09
N THR A 287 -20.72 -7.25 -7.63
CA THR A 287 -19.98 -6.18 -8.31
C THR A 287 -18.54 -6.65 -8.49
N GLN A 288 -18.03 -6.52 -9.71
CA GLN A 288 -16.64 -6.81 -10.06
C GLN A 288 -15.95 -5.55 -10.56
N LEU A 289 -14.71 -5.35 -10.13
CA LEU A 289 -13.83 -4.30 -10.66
C LEU A 289 -12.70 -4.99 -11.42
N ILE A 290 -12.75 -4.88 -12.74
CA ILE A 290 -11.85 -5.61 -13.64
C ILE A 290 -10.90 -4.60 -14.27
N PRO A 291 -9.63 -4.51 -13.84
CA PRO A 291 -8.62 -3.71 -14.52
C PRO A 291 -8.21 -4.40 -15.83
N PHE A 292 -8.04 -3.63 -16.91
CA PHE A 292 -7.58 -4.15 -18.19
C PHE A 292 -6.92 -3.06 -19.05
N GLU A 293 -6.13 -3.45 -20.04
CA GLU A 293 -5.58 -2.53 -21.04
C GLU A 293 -6.26 -2.75 -22.39
N ALA A 294 -6.49 -1.69 -23.15
CA ALA A 294 -7.07 -1.79 -24.49
C ALA A 294 -6.46 -0.77 -25.43
N GLY A 295 -6.55 -1.01 -26.73
CA GLY A 295 -6.00 -0.15 -27.79
C GLY A 295 -4.67 -0.67 -28.36
N LYS A 296 -4.22 -0.06 -29.47
CA LYS A 296 -3.03 -0.53 -30.19
C LYS A 296 -1.76 -0.24 -29.41
N ARG A 297 -0.96 -1.28 -29.15
CA ARG A 297 0.37 -1.14 -28.54
C ARG A 297 1.35 -0.50 -29.53
N ILE A 298 1.90 0.66 -29.17
CA ILE A 298 2.96 1.36 -29.90
C ILE A 298 4.10 1.60 -28.93
N ASN A 299 5.32 1.19 -29.30
CA ASN A 299 6.53 1.37 -28.49
C ASN A 299 7.21 2.69 -28.86
N TYR A 300 7.50 3.51 -27.87
CA TYR A 300 8.32 4.72 -27.98
C TYR A 300 9.62 4.52 -27.21
N THR A 301 10.74 5.02 -27.76
CA THR A 301 12.07 4.85 -27.14
C THR A 301 12.53 6.18 -26.59
N LEU A 302 12.54 6.35 -25.26
CA LEU A 302 13.01 7.59 -24.63
C LEU A 302 14.52 7.75 -24.83
N PHE A 303 15.28 6.68 -24.59
CA PHE A 303 16.70 6.61 -24.89
C PHE A 303 17.09 5.15 -25.19
N ALA A 304 18.15 4.99 -25.96
CA ALA A 304 18.79 3.70 -26.20
C ALA A 304 20.27 3.93 -26.50
N GLN A 305 21.14 3.07 -25.96
CA GLN A 305 22.57 3.05 -26.26
C GLN A 305 23.25 4.42 -26.08
N LYS A 306 22.96 5.08 -24.95
CA LYS A 306 23.48 6.42 -24.60
C LYS A 306 23.07 7.54 -25.56
N LYS A 307 22.02 7.35 -26.35
CA LYS A 307 21.46 8.34 -27.27
C LYS A 307 19.98 8.54 -27.00
N SER A 308 19.48 9.73 -27.28
CA SER A 308 18.06 10.06 -27.25
C SER A 308 17.74 11.05 -28.37
N GLY A 309 16.60 10.87 -29.01
CA GLY A 309 16.03 11.86 -29.94
C GLY A 309 15.20 12.93 -29.22
N TYR A 310 15.09 12.86 -27.89
CA TYR A 310 14.26 13.77 -27.11
C TYR A 310 14.99 15.07 -26.77
N ARG A 311 14.21 16.14 -26.61
CA ARG A 311 14.59 17.33 -25.84
C ARG A 311 13.76 17.45 -24.56
N ILE A 312 14.23 18.26 -23.61
CA ILE A 312 13.41 18.77 -22.51
C ILE A 312 12.97 20.19 -22.90
N ALA A 313 11.66 20.40 -22.98
CA ALA A 313 11.07 21.64 -23.46
C ALA A 313 10.40 22.42 -22.32
N LEU A 314 10.73 23.71 -22.21
CA LEU A 314 10.16 24.65 -21.23
C LEU A 314 9.52 25.85 -21.93
N ALA A 315 8.43 26.37 -21.38
CA ALA A 315 7.92 27.68 -21.79
C ALA A 315 8.94 28.78 -21.45
N SER A 316 8.95 29.86 -22.22
CA SER A 316 9.79 31.04 -21.91
C SER A 316 9.39 31.72 -20.59
N THR A 317 8.18 31.47 -20.12
CA THR A 317 7.63 31.94 -18.85
C THR A 317 7.77 30.92 -17.71
N ALA A 318 8.54 29.85 -17.89
CA ALA A 318 8.71 28.80 -16.88
C ALA A 318 9.26 29.40 -15.57
N SER A 319 8.68 28.97 -14.44
CA SER A 319 9.10 29.43 -13.11
C SER A 319 10.54 28.98 -12.79
N ALA A 320 11.15 29.56 -11.75
CA ALA A 320 12.45 29.08 -11.25
C ALA A 320 12.39 27.60 -10.81
N SER A 321 11.24 27.15 -10.32
CA SER A 321 11.01 25.75 -9.92
C SER A 321 10.93 24.80 -11.12
N GLU A 322 10.27 25.22 -12.20
CA GLU A 322 10.20 24.45 -13.45
C GLU A 322 11.55 24.40 -14.18
N GLN A 323 12.33 25.48 -14.10
CA GLN A 323 13.70 25.49 -14.61
C GLN A 323 14.61 24.54 -13.80
N TRP A 324 14.50 24.57 -12.47
CA TRP A 324 15.24 23.66 -11.60
C TRP A 324 14.84 22.19 -11.86
N SER A 325 13.55 21.91 -12.02
CA SER A 325 13.09 20.54 -12.28
C SER A 325 13.54 20.02 -13.64
N ALA A 326 13.57 20.85 -14.69
CA ALA A 326 14.15 20.47 -15.97
C ALA A 326 15.64 20.13 -15.88
N GLN A 327 16.41 20.85 -15.06
CA GLN A 327 17.82 20.57 -14.81
C GLN A 327 18.01 19.26 -14.04
N GLU A 328 17.19 18.99 -13.03
CA GLU A 328 17.19 17.70 -12.31
C GLU A 328 16.84 16.56 -13.28
N LEU A 329 15.80 16.72 -14.10
CA LEU A 329 15.40 15.72 -15.10
C LEU A 329 16.54 15.43 -16.08
N GLN A 330 17.17 16.45 -16.64
CA GLN A 330 18.32 16.30 -17.55
C GLN A 330 19.47 15.56 -16.86
N ARG A 331 19.85 16.01 -15.66
CA ARG A 331 20.95 15.44 -14.88
C ARG A 331 20.72 13.94 -14.65
N TRP A 332 19.56 13.58 -14.11
CA TRP A 332 19.29 12.19 -13.74
C TRP A 332 19.08 11.30 -14.95
N LEU A 333 18.43 11.77 -16.02
CA LEU A 333 18.36 11.03 -17.27
C LEU A 333 19.75 10.77 -17.86
N LYS A 334 20.65 11.75 -17.84
CA LYS A 334 22.04 11.57 -18.26
C LYS A 334 22.77 10.56 -17.38
N GLU A 335 22.54 10.61 -16.07
CA GLU A 335 23.16 9.66 -15.15
C GLU A 335 22.64 8.23 -15.38
N ILE A 336 21.35 8.05 -15.64
CA ILE A 336 20.72 6.75 -15.90
C ILE A 336 21.18 6.16 -17.23
N SER A 337 21.11 6.97 -18.30
CA SER A 337 21.20 6.50 -19.68
C SER A 337 22.53 6.78 -20.37
N GLY A 338 23.30 7.74 -19.86
CA GLY A 338 24.44 8.33 -20.57
C GLY A 338 24.08 9.31 -21.69
N ALA A 339 22.79 9.48 -22.01
CA ALA A 339 22.32 10.42 -23.03
C ALA A 339 22.01 11.78 -22.40
N GLU A 340 22.52 12.85 -23.00
CA GLU A 340 22.20 14.22 -22.60
C GLU A 340 21.09 14.79 -23.49
N LEU A 341 19.91 14.99 -22.90
CA LEU A 341 18.78 15.62 -23.59
C LEU A 341 18.90 17.14 -23.45
N PRO A 342 18.92 17.93 -24.54
CA PRO A 342 19.06 19.37 -24.44
C PRO A 342 17.82 20.00 -23.80
N ILE A 343 18.01 20.96 -22.90
CA ILE A 343 16.93 21.84 -22.41
C ILE A 343 16.78 22.99 -23.40
N GLN A 344 15.59 23.15 -23.99
CA GLN A 344 15.32 24.17 -25.01
C GLN A 344 13.96 24.86 -24.81
N PRO A 345 13.78 26.09 -25.30
CA PRO A 345 12.48 26.74 -25.33
C PRO A 345 11.45 25.98 -26.18
N LEU A 346 10.23 25.83 -25.66
CA LEU A 346 9.15 25.10 -26.32
C LEU A 346 8.78 25.69 -27.68
N ASN A 347 8.89 27.01 -27.85
CA ASN A 347 8.61 27.72 -29.09
C ASN A 347 9.70 27.58 -30.16
N GLN A 348 10.86 26.99 -29.84
CA GLN A 348 11.89 26.69 -30.82
C GLN A 348 11.46 25.45 -31.64
N PRO A 349 11.51 25.49 -32.99
CA PRO A 349 11.24 24.33 -33.83
C PRO A 349 12.12 23.14 -33.48
N PHE A 350 11.54 21.93 -33.47
CA PHE A 350 12.25 20.69 -33.18
C PHE A 350 11.54 19.52 -33.85
N ASP A 351 12.29 18.74 -34.63
CA ASP A 351 11.75 17.67 -35.49
C ASP A 351 11.72 16.28 -34.79
N GLY A 352 11.79 16.27 -33.45
CA GLY A 352 11.80 15.05 -32.63
C GLY A 352 10.79 15.07 -31.48
N PRO A 353 10.69 13.98 -30.70
CA PRO A 353 9.85 13.92 -29.51
C PRO A 353 10.35 14.82 -28.38
N GLN A 354 9.48 15.23 -27.46
CA GLN A 354 9.87 16.12 -26.36
C GLN A 354 9.29 15.70 -25.03
N ILE A 355 10.03 16.02 -23.96
CA ILE A 355 9.51 16.04 -22.59
C ILE A 355 9.15 17.49 -22.26
N VAL A 356 7.86 17.80 -22.18
CA VAL A 356 7.37 19.13 -21.84
C VAL A 356 7.20 19.23 -20.33
N VAL A 357 7.89 20.19 -19.72
CA VAL A 357 7.84 20.45 -18.28
C VAL A 357 7.06 21.75 -18.05
N GLY A 358 5.99 21.67 -17.25
CA GLY A 358 5.13 22.80 -16.90
C GLY A 358 3.86 22.90 -17.74
N PHE A 359 2.81 23.51 -17.17
CA PHE A 359 1.54 23.70 -17.86
C PHE A 359 1.64 24.84 -18.89
N ASN A 360 1.19 24.60 -20.12
CA ASN A 360 1.19 25.57 -21.22
C ASN A 360 0.15 25.18 -22.30
N GLU A 361 -0.01 25.99 -23.35
CA GLU A 361 -1.04 25.76 -24.38
C GLU A 361 -0.83 24.43 -25.14
N PHE A 362 0.42 23.96 -25.31
CA PHE A 362 0.69 22.65 -25.91
C PHE A 362 0.14 21.52 -25.04
N VAL A 363 0.41 21.56 -23.72
CA VAL A 363 -0.14 20.61 -22.75
C VAL A 363 -1.68 20.65 -22.77
N LYS A 364 -2.27 21.84 -22.65
CA LYS A 364 -3.73 22.03 -22.68
C LYS A 364 -4.37 21.45 -23.94
N THR A 365 -3.76 21.66 -25.10
CA THR A 365 -4.27 21.12 -26.38
C THR A 365 -4.20 19.59 -26.41
N LYS A 366 -3.19 18.99 -25.81
CA LYS A 366 -2.98 17.53 -25.80
C LYS A 366 -3.77 16.79 -24.73
N THR A 367 -4.06 17.44 -23.59
CA THR A 367 -4.67 16.78 -22.43
C THR A 367 -6.06 17.30 -22.06
N GLU A 368 -6.49 18.41 -22.67
CA GLU A 368 -7.73 19.14 -22.32
C GLU A 368 -7.77 19.62 -20.86
N ALA A 369 -6.63 19.62 -20.15
CA ALA A 369 -6.56 20.01 -18.76
C ALA A 369 -6.70 21.53 -18.59
N THR A 370 -7.25 21.94 -17.44
CA THR A 370 -7.35 23.34 -17.03
C THR A 370 -6.04 23.84 -16.42
N PRO A 371 -5.71 25.14 -16.54
CA PRO A 371 -4.53 25.71 -15.89
C PRO A 371 -4.59 25.53 -14.37
N PRO A 372 -3.60 24.89 -13.73
CA PRO A 372 -3.53 24.77 -12.28
C PRO A 372 -3.17 26.12 -11.63
N ALA A 373 -3.55 26.31 -10.37
CA ALA A 373 -3.09 27.46 -9.59
C ALA A 373 -1.57 27.38 -9.34
N GLU A 374 -0.90 28.51 -9.18
CA GLU A 374 0.57 28.57 -9.01
C GLU A 374 1.08 27.67 -7.86
N LEU A 375 0.39 27.71 -6.72
CA LEU A 375 0.73 26.96 -5.50
C LEU A 375 0.06 25.58 -5.43
N ASP A 376 -0.66 25.16 -6.48
CA ASP A 376 -1.20 23.80 -6.55
C ASP A 376 -0.04 22.80 -6.62
N GLU A 377 -0.03 21.88 -5.67
CA GLU A 377 1.01 20.85 -5.59
C GLU A 377 0.60 19.54 -6.26
N SER A 378 -0.67 19.43 -6.70
CA SER A 378 -1.08 18.31 -7.54
C SER A 378 -0.36 18.37 -8.88
N PHE A 379 -0.15 17.19 -9.45
CA PHE A 379 0.51 17.05 -10.73
C PHE A 379 -0.02 15.86 -11.51
N ARG A 380 0.30 15.87 -12.79
CA ARG A 380 0.16 14.72 -13.68
C ARG A 380 1.39 14.61 -14.57
N TYR A 381 1.82 13.38 -14.81
CA TYR A 381 2.64 13.08 -15.98
C TYR A 381 1.94 12.05 -16.86
N CYS A 382 1.99 12.28 -18.17
CA CYS A 382 1.41 11.37 -19.15
C CYS A 382 2.15 11.46 -20.48
N ASN A 383 1.84 10.57 -21.43
CA ASN A 383 2.32 10.71 -22.81
C ASN A 383 1.18 10.98 -23.81
N ALA A 384 1.48 11.81 -24.81
CA ALA A 384 0.64 12.06 -25.97
C ALA A 384 1.37 11.57 -27.22
N GLY A 385 1.19 10.29 -27.55
CA GLY A 385 2.06 9.62 -28.51
C GLY A 385 3.47 9.48 -27.93
N GLN A 386 4.48 9.95 -28.66
CA GLN A 386 5.86 9.94 -28.20
C GLN A 386 6.20 11.08 -27.23
N ASP A 387 5.42 12.16 -27.19
CA ASP A 387 5.70 13.30 -26.31
C ASP A 387 5.33 12.97 -24.87
N ILE A 388 6.19 13.31 -23.92
CA ILE A 388 5.96 13.16 -22.48
C ILE A 388 5.60 14.53 -21.92
N LEU A 389 4.52 14.62 -21.14
CA LEU A 389 4.01 15.86 -20.56
C LEU A 389 4.06 15.71 -19.04
N ILE A 390 4.73 16.62 -18.34
CA ILE A 390 4.83 16.64 -16.88
C ILE A 390 4.40 18.03 -16.41
N TYR A 391 3.27 18.13 -15.72
CA TYR A 391 2.68 19.42 -15.37
C TYR A 391 1.90 19.40 -14.06
N GLY A 392 1.87 20.56 -13.40
CA GLY A 392 1.11 20.86 -12.18
C GLY A 392 1.19 22.37 -11.92
N GLY A 393 0.92 22.81 -10.69
CA GLY A 393 1.16 24.21 -10.33
C GLY A 393 2.64 24.59 -10.52
N SER A 394 2.88 25.80 -11.02
CA SER A 394 4.19 26.23 -11.48
C SER A 394 5.23 26.39 -10.37
N GLN A 395 4.82 26.52 -9.10
CA GLN A 395 5.79 26.58 -7.99
C GLN A 395 6.24 25.20 -7.51
N ARG A 396 5.34 24.22 -7.36
CA ARG A 396 5.70 22.93 -6.75
C ARG A 396 5.10 21.72 -7.46
N GLY A 397 3.87 21.78 -7.95
CA GLY A 397 3.23 20.64 -8.63
C GLY A 397 4.06 20.07 -9.77
N THR A 398 4.47 20.90 -10.74
CA THR A 398 5.32 20.44 -11.86
C THR A 398 6.65 19.83 -11.36
N MET A 399 7.29 20.46 -10.38
CA MET A 399 8.55 19.97 -9.80
C MET A 399 8.36 18.59 -9.15
N TYR A 400 7.31 18.40 -8.36
CA TYR A 400 6.99 17.11 -7.75
C TYR A 400 6.62 16.05 -8.79
N GLY A 401 5.96 16.44 -9.89
CA GLY A 401 5.69 15.55 -11.01
C GLY A 401 6.95 15.04 -11.70
N VAL A 402 7.97 15.90 -11.86
CA VAL A 402 9.29 15.46 -12.37
C VAL A 402 9.94 14.49 -11.41
N MET A 403 9.94 14.76 -10.11
CA MET A 403 10.51 13.86 -9.12
C MET A 403 9.78 12.51 -9.08
N ALA A 404 8.45 12.51 -9.20
CA ALA A 404 7.64 11.30 -9.28
C ALA A 404 7.93 10.49 -10.56
N PHE A 405 8.08 11.14 -11.71
CA PHE A 405 8.47 10.48 -12.96
C PHE A 405 9.85 9.79 -12.83
N LEU A 406 10.83 10.46 -12.22
CA LEU A 406 12.14 9.88 -11.94
C LEU A 406 12.04 8.67 -10.98
N GLU A 407 11.17 8.75 -9.98
CA GLU A 407 11.00 7.69 -8.98
C GLU A 407 10.27 6.46 -9.53
N ASN A 408 9.14 6.68 -10.20
CA ASN A 408 8.20 5.64 -10.63
C ASN A 408 8.65 4.97 -11.92
N GLU A 409 9.07 5.74 -12.93
CA GLU A 409 9.37 5.19 -14.26
C GLU A 409 10.84 4.78 -14.38
N LEU A 410 11.73 5.47 -13.67
CA LEU A 410 13.18 5.29 -13.78
C LEU A 410 13.80 4.61 -12.55
N GLY A 411 13.07 4.52 -11.43
CA GLY A 411 13.53 3.84 -10.22
C GLY A 411 14.54 4.65 -9.40
N CYS A 412 14.61 5.97 -9.58
CA CYS A 412 15.46 6.83 -8.75
C CYS A 412 14.97 6.84 -7.30
N ARG A 413 15.92 6.89 -6.35
CA ARG A 413 15.63 7.07 -4.92
C ARG A 413 16.54 8.13 -4.32
N PHE A 414 15.95 9.02 -3.52
CA PHE A 414 16.65 10.10 -2.83
C PHE A 414 16.50 9.92 -1.32
N TYR A 415 17.08 8.84 -0.78
CA TYR A 415 16.87 8.42 0.60
C TYR A 415 17.34 9.46 1.62
N THR A 416 18.52 10.04 1.40
CA THR A 416 19.09 11.11 2.24
C THR A 416 19.74 12.18 1.36
N PRO A 417 20.19 13.33 1.90
CA PRO A 417 20.90 14.34 1.13
C PRO A 417 22.12 13.80 0.38
N THR A 418 22.77 12.76 0.92
CA THR A 418 24.02 12.20 0.38
C THR A 418 23.88 10.81 -0.23
N VAL A 419 22.82 10.06 0.08
CA VAL A 419 22.60 8.69 -0.42
C VAL A 419 21.42 8.65 -1.37
N GLN A 420 21.73 8.30 -2.61
CA GLN A 420 20.78 8.23 -3.72
C GLN A 420 21.03 6.93 -4.48
N VAL A 421 19.97 6.31 -5.01
CA VAL A 421 20.07 5.15 -5.90
C VAL A 421 19.59 5.58 -7.26
N ILE A 422 20.51 5.59 -8.23
CA ILE A 422 20.25 5.99 -9.61
C ILE A 422 20.53 4.80 -10.52
N PRO A 423 19.50 4.06 -10.96
CA PRO A 423 19.67 2.89 -11.82
C PRO A 423 20.39 3.22 -13.13
N LYS A 424 21.23 2.32 -13.62
CA LYS A 424 21.80 2.41 -14.97
C LYS A 424 20.94 1.59 -15.92
N ARG A 425 20.58 2.17 -17.07
CA ARG A 425 19.76 1.50 -18.10
C ARG A 425 20.32 1.82 -19.48
N ASP A 426 20.52 0.79 -20.31
CA ASP A 426 20.94 0.99 -21.70
C ASP A 426 19.80 1.50 -22.58
N GLU A 427 18.55 1.16 -22.24
CA GLU A 427 17.35 1.59 -22.97
C GLU A 427 16.15 1.80 -22.04
N LEU A 428 15.25 2.67 -22.47
CA LEU A 428 13.90 2.79 -21.91
C LEU A 428 12.89 2.88 -23.05
N ILE A 429 12.03 1.86 -23.14
CA ILE A 429 10.92 1.76 -24.07
C ILE A 429 9.63 1.88 -23.28
N PHE A 430 8.70 2.71 -23.74
CA PHE A 430 7.41 2.90 -23.10
C PHE A 430 6.27 2.88 -24.12
N ASN A 431 5.07 2.59 -23.64
CA ASN A 431 3.85 2.55 -24.45
C ASN A 431 2.86 3.59 -23.98
N HIS A 432 2.73 3.68 -22.67
CA HIS A 432 1.74 4.48 -21.98
C HIS A 432 2.33 4.96 -20.65
N PHE A 433 2.15 6.24 -20.38
CA PHE A 433 2.32 6.88 -19.09
C PHE A 433 1.03 7.65 -18.81
N ASP A 434 0.45 7.46 -17.63
CA ASP A 434 -0.60 8.33 -17.10
C ASP A 434 -0.67 8.15 -15.58
N HIS A 435 -0.11 9.13 -14.87
CA HIS A 435 -0.03 9.12 -13.42
C HIS A 435 -0.32 10.50 -12.87
N SER A 436 -1.12 10.58 -11.82
CA SER A 436 -1.43 11.81 -11.11
C SER A 436 -1.42 11.60 -9.62
N GLU A 437 -1.00 12.64 -8.90
CA GLU A 437 -0.98 12.65 -7.44
C GLU A 437 -1.38 14.04 -6.93
N ALA A 438 -1.88 14.07 -5.70
CA ALA A 438 -2.13 15.27 -4.93
C ALA A 438 -1.60 15.06 -3.50
N PRO A 439 -1.18 16.13 -2.80
CA PRO A 439 -0.68 15.99 -1.43
C PRO A 439 -1.79 15.53 -0.47
N GLY A 440 -1.50 14.53 0.36
CA GLY A 440 -2.39 14.10 1.44
C GLY A 440 -2.47 15.11 2.59
N VAL A 441 -1.38 15.84 2.85
CA VAL A 441 -1.29 16.90 3.87
C VAL A 441 -0.71 18.16 3.22
N ARG A 442 -1.32 19.33 3.46
CA ARG A 442 -0.89 20.59 2.82
C ARG A 442 0.49 21.06 3.30
N VAL A 443 0.70 21.25 4.61
CA VAL A 443 1.99 21.65 5.17
C VAL A 443 2.68 20.44 5.80
N ARG A 444 3.80 20.01 5.22
CA ARG A 444 4.49 18.77 5.57
C ARG A 444 5.85 19.09 6.18
N ASN A 445 5.98 18.91 7.49
CA ASN A 445 7.13 19.40 8.25
C ASN A 445 7.78 18.26 9.04
N ASP A 446 8.95 17.81 8.57
CA ASP A 446 9.70 16.71 9.14
C ASP A 446 10.91 17.27 9.91
N PHE A 447 11.03 16.90 11.20
CA PHE A 447 12.07 17.39 12.09
C PHE A 447 13.24 16.41 12.28
N TYR A 448 13.48 15.50 11.36
CA TYR A 448 14.78 14.80 11.33
C TYR A 448 15.85 15.69 10.69
N TYR A 449 17.09 15.55 11.18
CA TYR A 449 18.25 16.31 10.68
C TYR A 449 18.38 16.29 9.14
N GLU A 450 18.13 15.15 8.50
CA GLU A 450 18.22 15.01 7.04
C GLU A 450 17.15 15.84 6.30
N ALA A 451 15.97 16.02 6.90
CA ALA A 451 14.87 16.80 6.33
C ALA A 451 15.10 18.32 6.33
N PHE A 452 16.15 18.76 7.02
CA PHE A 452 16.56 20.16 7.05
C PHE A 452 17.33 20.57 5.79
N ASP A 453 17.82 19.61 5.00
CA ASP A 453 18.41 19.89 3.69
C ASP A 453 17.31 20.31 2.68
N PRO A 454 17.39 21.52 2.11
CA PRO A 454 16.33 22.03 1.23
C PRO A 454 16.22 21.27 -0.09
N THR A 455 17.32 20.72 -0.62
CA THR A 455 17.27 19.96 -1.87
C THR A 455 16.62 18.60 -1.65
N TRP A 456 16.98 17.89 -0.57
CA TRP A 456 16.33 16.65 -0.18
C TRP A 456 14.84 16.86 0.09
N ALA A 457 14.48 17.93 0.81
CA ALA A 457 13.09 18.26 1.09
C ALA A 457 12.29 18.47 -0.20
N ALA A 458 12.81 19.26 -1.16
CA ALA A 458 12.15 19.46 -2.44
C ALA A 458 12.01 18.15 -3.26
N ARG A 459 13.06 17.31 -3.28
CA ARG A 459 13.04 16.01 -3.97
C ARG A 459 12.02 15.04 -3.39
N ASN A 460 11.83 15.06 -2.06
CA ASN A 460 10.89 14.21 -1.34
C ASN A 460 9.57 14.92 -1.00
N LYS A 461 9.20 15.95 -1.78
CA LYS A 461 7.90 16.62 -1.75
C LYS A 461 7.56 17.28 -0.40
N MET A 462 8.55 17.69 0.38
CA MET A 462 8.37 18.43 1.65
C MET A 462 8.38 19.95 1.43
N ASN A 463 7.46 20.66 2.07
CA ASN A 463 7.28 22.11 1.91
C ASN A 463 7.19 22.89 3.24
N GLY A 464 7.07 22.22 4.39
CA GLY A 464 6.96 22.87 5.69
C GLY A 464 8.32 23.31 6.23
N ALA A 465 8.33 24.39 7.01
CA ALA A 465 9.48 24.84 7.78
C ALA A 465 9.04 25.74 8.95
N MET A 466 9.80 25.75 10.07
CA MET A 466 9.57 26.72 11.16
C MET A 466 10.30 28.06 10.97
N ASN A 467 11.22 28.11 10.00
CA ASN A 467 11.94 29.31 9.62
C ASN A 467 11.90 29.45 8.10
N GLN A 468 11.98 30.68 7.60
CA GLN A 468 12.22 30.88 6.18
C GLN A 468 13.57 30.29 5.77
N ARG A 469 13.58 29.54 4.67
CA ARG A 469 14.80 29.01 4.05
C ARG A 469 14.66 29.02 2.53
N GLN A 470 15.79 29.15 1.83
CA GLN A 470 15.81 28.97 0.39
C GLN A 470 15.66 27.48 0.06
N GLN A 471 14.62 27.16 -0.71
CA GLN A 471 14.30 25.81 -1.16
C GLN A 471 13.72 25.89 -2.58
N PRO A 472 14.06 24.95 -3.49
CA PRO A 472 13.35 24.82 -4.76
C PRO A 472 11.83 24.71 -4.54
N GLY A 473 11.06 25.57 -5.23
CA GLY A 473 9.60 25.67 -5.07
C GLY A 473 9.11 26.36 -3.79
N GLY A 474 10.02 26.89 -2.97
CA GLY A 474 9.70 27.62 -1.74
C GLY A 474 9.15 26.75 -0.61
N VAL A 475 8.72 27.40 0.48
CA VAL A 475 8.18 26.74 1.68
C VAL A 475 6.88 27.39 2.14
N GLU A 476 6.01 26.62 2.79
CA GLU A 476 4.90 27.14 3.61
C GLU A 476 5.35 27.21 5.07
N ALA A 477 6.04 28.29 5.43
CA ALA A 477 6.69 28.42 6.74
C ALA A 477 5.75 28.93 7.85
N TYR A 478 5.98 28.43 9.06
CA TYR A 478 5.28 28.80 10.29
C TYR A 478 6.23 29.53 11.23
N TRP A 479 6.01 30.81 11.49
CA TRP A 479 6.92 31.62 12.30
C TRP A 479 6.74 31.38 13.81
N SER A 480 7.76 30.78 14.41
CA SER A 480 7.97 30.68 15.88
C SER A 480 6.87 29.92 16.63
N VAL A 481 7.09 29.76 17.94
CA VAL A 481 6.11 29.42 18.98
C VAL A 481 6.49 30.17 20.26
N HIS A 482 5.66 30.09 21.31
CA HIS A 482 5.93 30.68 22.63
C HIS A 482 6.25 32.18 22.55
N THR A 483 5.46 32.91 21.77
CA THR A 483 5.81 34.26 21.31
C THR A 483 5.39 35.38 22.26
N PHE A 484 4.64 35.11 23.34
CA PHE A 484 4.23 36.16 24.29
C PHE A 484 5.40 37.00 24.81
N TYR A 485 6.46 36.40 25.37
CA TYR A 485 7.61 37.17 25.85
C TYR A 485 8.57 37.64 24.77
N PRO A 486 8.84 36.89 23.68
CA PRO A 486 9.52 37.44 22.51
C PRO A 486 8.85 38.70 21.95
N LEU A 487 7.52 38.73 21.90
CA LEU A 487 6.76 39.90 21.48
C LEU A 487 6.63 40.94 22.61
N MET A 488 6.66 40.58 23.88
CA MET A 488 6.50 41.54 24.98
C MET A 488 7.43 41.23 26.17
N PRO A 489 8.74 41.50 26.03
CA PRO A 489 9.75 41.07 27.01
C PRO A 489 9.53 41.70 28.40
N PRO A 490 9.54 40.92 29.49
CA PRO A 490 9.43 41.46 30.85
C PRO A 490 10.45 42.54 31.20
N ALA A 491 11.67 42.42 30.67
CA ALA A 491 12.74 43.40 30.86
C ALA A 491 12.39 44.81 30.34
N GLU A 492 11.47 44.91 29.37
CA GLU A 492 11.05 46.18 28.78
C GLU A 492 9.87 46.81 29.55
N PHE A 493 8.89 46.00 29.97
CA PHE A 493 7.60 46.51 30.47
C PHE A 493 7.34 46.27 31.95
N PHE A 494 7.77 45.16 32.54
CA PHE A 494 7.26 44.72 33.86
C PHE A 494 7.54 45.73 34.98
N GLY A 495 8.69 46.40 34.96
CA GLY A 495 9.05 47.39 35.98
C GLY A 495 8.14 48.62 36.04
N LYS A 496 7.51 48.99 34.92
CA LYS A 496 6.57 50.12 34.82
C LYS A 496 5.11 49.66 34.77
N HIS A 497 4.87 48.49 34.18
CA HIS A 497 3.56 47.96 33.86
C HIS A 497 3.41 46.49 34.31
N PRO A 498 3.50 46.20 35.63
CA PRO A 498 3.32 44.85 36.14
C PRO A 498 1.93 44.28 35.81
N GLU A 499 0.92 45.11 35.59
CA GLU A 499 -0.45 44.74 35.20
C GLU A 499 -0.57 44.12 33.80
N TYR A 500 0.47 44.20 32.98
CA TYR A 500 0.55 43.52 31.68
C TYR A 500 0.82 42.02 31.80
N TYR A 501 1.30 41.58 32.97
CA TYR A 501 1.71 40.21 33.22
C TYR A 501 0.74 39.50 34.19
N SER A 502 0.83 38.17 34.26
CA SER A 502 -0.08 37.36 35.08
C SER A 502 -0.16 37.82 36.53
N LEU A 503 -1.38 37.86 37.07
CA LEU A 503 -1.61 37.80 38.51
C LEU A 503 -1.59 36.32 38.91
N ILE A 504 -0.74 35.94 39.84
CA ILE A 504 -0.67 34.58 40.39
C ILE A 504 -0.63 34.73 41.91
N GLU A 505 -1.57 34.09 42.60
CA GLU A 505 -1.66 34.12 44.07
C GLU A 505 -1.62 35.54 44.65
N GLY A 506 -2.31 36.47 43.98
CA GLY A 506 -2.39 37.88 44.38
C GLY A 506 -1.17 38.74 44.02
N LYS A 507 -0.12 38.18 43.40
CA LYS A 507 1.08 38.90 42.98
C LYS A 507 1.22 38.95 41.46
N ARG A 508 1.51 40.14 40.92
CA ARG A 508 1.91 40.26 39.50
C ARG A 508 3.32 39.72 39.33
N THR A 509 3.51 38.81 38.38
CA THR A 509 4.81 38.20 38.11
C THR A 509 4.95 37.84 36.63
N TYR A 510 6.21 37.81 36.17
CA TYR A 510 6.59 37.27 34.87
C TYR A 510 7.42 35.98 35.00
N ASP A 511 7.80 35.59 36.22
CA ASP A 511 8.57 34.37 36.44
C ASP A 511 7.69 33.14 36.23
N ARG A 512 8.06 32.32 35.24
CA ARG A 512 7.31 31.13 34.81
C ARG A 512 5.81 31.39 34.61
N ALA A 513 5.47 32.54 34.03
CA ALA A 513 4.12 33.07 33.95
C ALA A 513 3.74 33.56 32.54
N GLN A 514 2.50 34.00 32.37
CA GLN A 514 1.96 34.42 31.08
C GLN A 514 1.72 35.94 31.02
N LEU A 515 1.13 36.42 29.93
CA LEU A 515 0.61 37.78 29.83
C LEU A 515 -0.83 37.85 30.38
N CYS A 516 -1.23 39.04 30.84
CA CYS A 516 -2.61 39.32 31.22
C CYS A 516 -3.44 39.64 29.96
N LEU A 517 -3.99 38.59 29.32
CA LEU A 517 -4.65 38.72 28.01
C LEU A 517 -5.90 39.62 28.02
N SER A 518 -6.56 39.80 29.16
CA SER A 518 -7.70 40.73 29.28
C SER A 518 -7.30 42.22 29.33
N ASN A 519 -6.01 42.54 29.28
CA ASN A 519 -5.54 43.93 29.32
C ASN A 519 -5.51 44.54 27.90
N PRO A 520 -6.23 45.65 27.63
CA PRO A 520 -6.31 46.22 26.28
C PRO A 520 -4.97 46.72 25.74
N GLU A 521 -4.06 47.19 26.60
CA GLU A 521 -2.72 47.65 26.19
C GLU A 521 -1.86 46.47 25.72
N VAL A 522 -1.99 45.31 26.37
CA VAL A 522 -1.31 44.07 25.93
C VAL A 522 -1.79 43.67 24.54
N LEU A 523 -3.12 43.73 24.28
CA LEU A 523 -3.68 43.46 22.96
C LEU A 523 -3.10 44.41 21.90
N GLN A 524 -3.04 45.71 22.20
CA GLN A 524 -2.50 46.70 21.29
C GLN A 524 -1.01 46.45 20.98
N ILE A 525 -0.17 46.27 22.00
CA ILE A 525 1.27 46.05 21.84
C ILE A 525 1.57 44.79 21.03
N ILE A 526 0.89 43.67 21.35
CA ILE A 526 1.07 42.41 20.61
C ILE A 526 0.61 42.55 19.16
N THR A 527 -0.53 43.21 18.92
CA THR A 527 -1.04 43.46 17.57
C THR A 527 -0.07 44.32 16.74
N ASP A 528 0.49 45.37 17.33
CA ASP A 528 1.42 46.24 16.62
C ASP A 528 2.74 45.52 16.31
N ARG A 529 3.24 44.69 17.23
CA ARG A 529 4.47 43.92 17.03
C ARG A 529 4.30 42.77 16.06
N ILE A 530 3.15 42.09 16.03
CA ILE A 530 2.91 41.06 15.02
C ILE A 530 2.79 41.67 13.62
N LYS A 531 2.11 42.82 13.48
CA LYS A 531 2.06 43.55 12.19
C LYS A 531 3.45 43.99 11.76
N LYS A 532 4.25 44.52 12.68
CA LYS A 532 5.65 44.87 12.40
C LYS A 532 6.41 43.64 11.90
N ARG A 533 6.28 42.49 12.57
CA ARG A 533 6.93 41.24 12.16
C ARG A 533 6.50 40.79 10.76
N MET A 534 5.22 40.90 10.43
CA MET A 534 4.70 40.57 9.10
C MET A 534 5.26 41.49 8.00
N ARG A 535 5.46 42.79 8.28
CA ARG A 535 6.11 43.72 7.32
C ARG A 535 7.59 43.39 7.13
N GLU A 536 8.28 43.04 8.21
CA GLU A 536 9.72 42.75 8.19
C GLU A 536 10.04 41.38 7.56
N SER A 537 9.11 40.44 7.58
CA SER A 537 9.31 39.09 7.05
C SER A 537 8.02 38.54 6.45
N PRO A 538 7.54 39.09 5.33
CA PRO A 538 6.20 38.82 4.79
C PRO A 538 5.99 37.39 4.27
N ASP A 539 7.06 36.61 4.12
CA ASP A 539 7.02 35.31 3.45
C ASP A 539 6.39 34.20 4.30
N TYR A 540 6.27 34.35 5.62
CA TYR A 540 5.62 33.33 6.45
C TYR A 540 4.13 33.22 6.12
N LEU A 541 3.60 32.01 6.15
CA LEU A 541 2.17 31.76 5.98
C LEU A 541 1.43 31.99 7.30
N ILE A 542 2.02 31.53 8.40
CA ILE A 542 1.44 31.55 9.74
C ILE A 542 2.38 32.30 10.69
N TYR A 543 1.84 33.21 11.50
CA TYR A 543 2.58 33.96 12.51
C TYR A 543 2.00 33.70 13.89
N ASP A 544 2.81 33.15 14.78
CA ASP A 544 2.33 32.66 16.06
C ASP A 544 2.15 33.75 17.11
N VAL A 545 1.03 33.68 17.84
CA VAL A 545 0.72 34.47 19.03
C VAL A 545 0.27 33.48 20.11
N SER A 546 1.23 32.94 20.87
CA SER A 546 0.96 31.88 21.84
C SER A 546 1.66 32.03 23.18
N GLN A 547 1.09 31.33 24.16
CA GLN A 547 1.59 31.21 25.52
C GLN A 547 3.07 30.81 25.59
N ASN A 548 3.79 31.32 26.59
CA ASN A 548 5.12 30.83 26.93
C ASN A 548 5.05 29.37 27.38
N ASP A 549 6.18 28.65 27.33
CA ASP A 549 6.27 27.24 27.71
C ASP A 549 6.24 27.01 29.24
N TRP A 550 5.17 27.47 29.89
CA TRP A 550 4.95 27.38 31.34
C TRP A 550 3.46 27.20 31.69
N TYR A 551 3.19 26.64 32.87
CA TYR A 551 1.85 26.22 33.30
C TYR A 551 0.98 27.30 33.96
N ASN A 552 1.48 28.52 34.22
CA ASN A 552 0.79 29.47 35.11
C ASN A 552 0.03 30.59 34.36
N PRO A 553 -1.26 30.41 34.01
CA PRO A 553 -2.09 31.45 33.42
C PRO A 553 -2.38 32.59 34.40
N CYS A 554 -2.92 33.70 33.88
CA CYS A 554 -3.31 34.85 34.69
C CYS A 554 -4.59 34.58 35.48
N GLN A 555 -4.53 34.74 36.80
CA GLN A 555 -5.63 34.52 37.75
C GLN A 555 -6.43 35.79 38.06
N CYS A 556 -6.26 36.89 37.29
CA CYS A 556 -7.01 38.11 37.56
C CYS A 556 -8.50 37.95 37.18
N ASP A 557 -9.38 38.67 37.90
CA ASP A 557 -10.84 38.55 37.74
C ASP A 557 -11.32 38.70 36.29
N LYS A 558 -10.69 39.60 35.52
CA LYS A 558 -11.06 39.84 34.12
C LYS A 558 -10.70 38.67 33.20
N CYS A 559 -9.54 38.04 33.39
CA CYS A 559 -9.17 36.84 32.65
C CYS A 559 -10.07 35.68 33.06
N GLN A 560 -10.23 35.47 34.37
CA GLN A 560 -10.97 34.33 34.91
C GLN A 560 -12.48 34.39 34.62
N ALA A 561 -13.06 35.59 34.45
CA ALA A 561 -14.43 35.72 33.97
C ALA A 561 -14.64 35.10 32.58
N ILE A 562 -13.67 35.22 31.67
CA ILE A 562 -13.71 34.60 30.34
C ILE A 562 -13.44 33.10 30.44
N VAL A 563 -12.45 32.69 31.24
CA VAL A 563 -12.12 31.27 31.49
C VAL A 563 -13.35 30.51 32.00
N GLN A 564 -14.06 31.07 32.99
CA GLN A 564 -15.27 30.45 33.55
C GLN A 564 -16.40 30.35 32.52
N ARG A 565 -16.62 31.42 31.73
CA ARG A 565 -17.62 31.45 30.66
C ARG A 565 -17.35 30.38 29.61
N GLU A 566 -16.11 30.28 29.15
CA GLU A 566 -15.70 29.32 28.11
C GLU A 566 -15.36 27.93 28.66
N GLY A 567 -15.34 27.75 29.97
CA GLY A 567 -15.06 26.46 30.61
C GLY A 567 -13.59 26.02 30.63
N GLY A 568 -12.65 26.90 30.29
CA GLY A 568 -11.22 26.57 30.24
C GLY A 568 -10.34 27.71 29.72
N GLU A 569 -9.03 27.59 29.94
CA GLU A 569 -8.01 28.61 29.62
C GLU A 569 -7.79 28.79 28.10
N SER A 570 -8.12 27.79 27.29
CA SER A 570 -8.17 27.93 25.84
C SER A 570 -9.15 29.03 25.39
N GLY A 571 -10.22 29.28 26.16
CA GLY A 571 -11.22 30.29 25.84
C GLY A 571 -10.68 31.71 25.87
N ILE A 572 -9.88 32.06 26.89
CA ILE A 572 -9.24 33.38 26.95
C ILE A 572 -8.15 33.54 25.90
N ASN A 573 -7.43 32.45 25.57
CA ASN A 573 -6.44 32.45 24.50
C ASN A 573 -7.10 32.74 23.14
N ILE A 574 -8.14 31.98 22.76
CA ILE A 574 -8.88 32.21 21.51
C ILE A 574 -9.54 33.59 21.49
N TRP A 575 -10.09 34.07 22.61
CA TRP A 575 -10.65 35.41 22.71
C TRP A 575 -9.63 36.49 22.38
N PHE A 576 -8.39 36.36 22.87
CA PHE A 576 -7.31 37.29 22.59
C PHE A 576 -6.84 37.19 21.13
N VAL A 577 -6.55 35.97 20.67
CA VAL A 577 -6.02 35.73 19.33
C VAL A 577 -7.00 36.13 18.23
N ASN A 578 -8.31 35.95 18.43
CA ASN A 578 -9.32 36.42 17.49
C ASN A 578 -9.26 37.93 17.26
N GLN A 579 -8.99 38.72 18.30
CA GLN A 579 -8.89 40.18 18.17
C GLN A 579 -7.62 40.60 17.43
N VAL A 580 -6.50 39.91 17.69
CA VAL A 580 -5.26 40.12 16.93
C VAL A 580 -5.47 39.77 15.46
N ALA A 581 -6.07 38.60 15.18
CA ALA A 581 -6.36 38.12 13.84
C ALA A 581 -7.30 39.06 13.06
N GLU A 582 -8.34 39.60 13.70
CA GLU A 582 -9.22 40.62 13.11
C GLU A 582 -8.48 41.91 12.74
N ALA A 583 -7.56 42.35 13.60
CA ALA A 583 -6.79 43.56 13.33
C ALA A 583 -5.76 43.36 12.22
N VAL A 584 -5.18 42.17 12.13
CA VAL A 584 -4.18 41.77 11.12
C VAL A 584 -4.80 41.57 9.74
N GLU A 585 -5.98 40.96 9.66
CA GLU A 585 -6.70 40.66 8.41
C GLU A 585 -6.89 41.89 7.51
N LYS A 586 -7.04 43.08 8.12
CA LYS A 586 -7.19 44.36 7.44
C LYS A 586 -6.00 44.75 6.56
N GLU A 587 -4.81 44.26 6.90
CA GLU A 587 -3.55 44.56 6.20
C GLU A 587 -2.96 43.32 5.51
N PHE A 588 -3.18 42.13 6.08
CA PHE A 588 -2.61 40.87 5.63
C PHE A 588 -3.70 39.79 5.43
N PRO A 589 -4.61 39.93 4.45
CA PRO A 589 -5.78 39.06 4.30
C PRO A 589 -5.45 37.60 3.94
N ASN A 590 -4.25 37.33 3.42
CA ASN A 590 -3.80 36.00 3.00
C ASN A 590 -2.89 35.31 4.04
N LYS A 591 -2.84 35.82 5.27
CA LYS A 591 -1.96 35.31 6.35
C LYS A 591 -2.78 34.80 7.53
N PHE A 592 -2.21 33.86 8.27
CA PHE A 592 -2.82 33.28 9.46
C PHE A 592 -2.12 33.75 10.74
N ILE A 593 -2.89 33.81 11.83
CA ILE A 593 -2.36 33.84 13.18
C ILE A 593 -2.39 32.43 13.77
N GLY A 594 -1.22 31.95 14.20
CA GLY A 594 -1.07 30.69 14.92
C GLY A 594 -1.30 30.87 16.42
N THR A 595 -1.81 29.84 17.10
CA THR A 595 -1.77 29.73 18.56
C THR A 595 -1.66 28.27 19.00
N LEU A 596 -1.31 28.04 20.25
CA LEU A 596 -1.15 26.70 20.83
C LEU A 596 -2.42 26.26 21.57
N ALA A 597 -2.81 25.01 21.33
CA ALA A 597 -3.60 24.18 22.24
C ALA A 597 -2.65 23.18 22.90
N TYR A 598 -2.09 23.58 24.04
CA TYR A 598 -0.96 22.91 24.69
C TYR A 598 -1.06 23.05 26.21
N GLN A 599 -0.75 21.96 26.94
CA GLN A 599 -0.84 21.92 28.40
C GLN A 599 -2.18 22.47 28.92
N TYR A 600 -2.16 23.59 29.66
CA TYR A 600 -3.33 24.18 30.29
C TYR A 600 -4.35 24.76 29.28
N THR A 601 -3.98 24.94 28.01
CA THR A 601 -4.89 25.35 26.92
C THR A 601 -5.24 24.22 25.95
N ARG A 602 -4.87 22.96 26.25
CA ARG A 602 -5.09 21.82 25.35
C ARG A 602 -6.56 21.55 25.07
N THR A 603 -7.41 21.60 26.08
CA THR A 603 -8.85 21.30 25.94
C THR A 603 -9.59 22.45 25.23
N PRO A 604 -10.45 22.17 24.23
CA PRO A 604 -11.19 23.19 23.50
C PRO A 604 -12.17 23.96 24.39
N PRO A 605 -12.43 25.26 24.09
CA PRO A 605 -13.42 26.04 24.83
C PRO A 605 -14.85 25.62 24.49
N LYS A 606 -15.81 26.01 25.33
CA LYS A 606 -17.23 25.65 25.15
C LYS A 606 -17.87 26.25 23.90
N SER A 607 -17.66 27.54 23.65
CA SER A 607 -18.49 28.27 22.69
C SER A 607 -17.74 29.19 21.75
N ILE A 608 -16.67 29.85 22.22
CA ILE A 608 -15.87 30.71 21.36
C ILE A 608 -15.17 29.90 20.26
N ARG A 609 -15.23 30.41 19.03
CA ARG A 609 -14.65 29.77 17.85
C ARG A 609 -13.46 30.58 17.33
N PRO A 610 -12.35 29.93 16.93
CA PRO A 610 -11.30 30.62 16.19
C PRO A 610 -11.83 31.25 14.89
N ARG A 611 -11.30 32.42 14.51
CA ARG A 611 -11.62 33.07 13.22
C ARG A 611 -11.07 32.26 12.04
N ASN A 612 -11.56 32.55 10.82
CA ASN A 612 -11.11 31.92 9.58
C ASN A 612 -9.60 32.08 9.31
N ASN A 613 -8.98 33.14 9.81
CA ASN A 613 -7.53 33.36 9.70
C ASN A 613 -6.76 32.97 10.98
N VAL A 614 -7.30 32.08 11.83
CA VAL A 614 -6.63 31.53 13.01
C VAL A 614 -6.37 30.04 12.82
N VAL A 615 -5.15 29.62 13.14
CA VAL A 615 -4.70 28.21 13.09
C VAL A 615 -4.41 27.74 14.51
N VAL A 616 -5.14 26.73 14.96
CA VAL A 616 -4.92 26.11 16.28
C VAL A 616 -3.92 24.98 16.14
N ARG A 617 -2.79 25.10 16.84
CA ARG A 617 -1.74 24.08 16.89
C ARG A 617 -1.92 23.16 18.10
N LEU A 618 -2.39 21.95 17.88
CA LEU A 618 -2.59 20.94 18.94
C LEU A 618 -1.35 20.05 19.06
N CYS A 619 -0.92 19.78 20.30
CA CYS A 619 0.28 18.99 20.60
C CYS A 619 -0.09 17.62 21.17
N SER A 620 0.53 16.54 20.68
CA SER A 620 0.26 15.16 21.14
C SER A 620 1.18 14.70 22.29
N ILE A 621 1.87 15.62 22.97
CA ILE A 621 3.01 15.34 23.87
C ILE A 621 2.71 14.32 24.99
N GLU A 622 1.46 14.22 25.45
CA GLU A 622 1.06 13.29 26.51
C GLU A 622 0.64 11.89 25.99
N CYS A 623 0.67 11.66 24.69
CA CYS A 623 0.19 10.43 24.08
C CYS A 623 1.15 9.25 24.24
N CYS A 624 0.59 8.06 24.14
CA CYS A 624 1.30 6.83 23.84
C CYS A 624 1.70 6.82 22.36
N PHE A 625 2.99 6.57 22.09
CA PHE A 625 3.56 6.48 20.73
C PHE A 625 3.85 5.04 20.29
N ALA A 626 3.41 4.05 21.06
CA ALA A 626 3.48 2.63 20.70
C ALA A 626 2.24 2.16 19.93
N HIS A 627 1.10 2.81 20.20
CA HIS A 627 -0.21 2.39 19.73
C HIS A 627 -0.92 3.53 19.01
N ASP A 628 -1.69 3.18 17.97
CA ASP A 628 -2.55 4.12 17.26
C ASP A 628 -3.51 4.86 18.23
N PHE A 629 -3.82 6.13 17.93
CA PHE A 629 -4.68 6.95 18.77
C PHE A 629 -6.08 6.37 18.99
N LYS A 630 -6.69 5.76 17.96
CA LYS A 630 -8.07 5.28 18.04
C LYS A 630 -8.20 4.02 18.91
N SER A 631 -7.15 3.21 18.96
CA SER A 631 -7.12 1.92 19.67
C SER A 631 -6.55 2.01 21.10
N CYS A 632 -5.75 3.02 21.42
CA CYS A 632 -5.10 3.13 22.72
C CYS A 632 -5.96 3.89 23.75
N PRO A 633 -6.23 3.32 24.94
CA PRO A 633 -6.95 4.01 26.01
C PRO A 633 -6.25 5.28 26.53
N GLU A 634 -4.92 5.30 26.57
CA GLU A 634 -4.14 6.47 27.03
C GLU A 634 -4.32 7.69 26.11
N ASN A 635 -4.65 7.44 24.83
CA ASN A 635 -4.78 8.48 23.81
C ASN A 635 -6.20 9.07 23.73
N GLN A 636 -7.16 8.54 24.50
CA GLN A 636 -8.57 8.95 24.39
C GLN A 636 -8.80 10.43 24.73
N SER A 637 -8.09 10.96 25.74
CA SER A 637 -8.24 12.37 26.11
C SER A 637 -7.77 13.31 25.00
N PHE A 638 -6.65 12.97 24.34
CA PHE A 638 -6.15 13.71 23.18
C PHE A 638 -7.11 13.59 21.99
N LEU A 639 -7.62 12.38 21.70
CA LEU A 639 -8.56 12.18 20.60
C LEU A 639 -9.87 12.95 20.79
N GLN A 640 -10.33 13.07 22.04
CA GLN A 640 -11.48 13.91 22.38
C GLN A 640 -11.19 15.40 22.13
N ASP A 641 -10.03 15.88 22.57
CA ASP A 641 -9.60 17.27 22.34
C ASP A 641 -9.41 17.56 20.84
N LEU A 642 -8.81 16.63 20.07
CA LEU A 642 -8.65 16.74 18.61
C LEU A 642 -9.99 16.88 17.89
N LYS A 643 -10.96 16.00 18.19
CA LYS A 643 -12.32 16.06 17.63
C LYS A 643 -13.07 17.32 18.05
N GLY A 644 -12.91 17.74 19.31
CA GLY A 644 -13.51 18.96 19.81
C GLY A 644 -12.97 20.18 19.09
N TRP A 645 -11.65 20.28 18.95
CA TRP A 645 -11.01 21.35 18.17
C TRP A 645 -11.38 21.32 16.69
N SER A 646 -11.38 20.14 16.04
CA SER A 646 -11.72 20.04 14.60
C SER A 646 -13.16 20.48 14.30
N THR A 647 -14.05 20.42 15.29
CA THR A 647 -15.44 20.90 15.20
C THR A 647 -15.55 22.43 15.39
N LEU A 648 -14.61 23.05 16.10
CA LEU A 648 -14.64 24.48 16.42
C LEU A 648 -13.76 25.33 15.49
N ALA A 649 -12.57 24.84 15.18
CA ALA A 649 -11.54 25.55 14.45
C ALA A 649 -11.63 25.27 12.94
N PRO A 650 -11.52 26.29 12.08
CA PRO A 650 -11.50 26.11 10.63
C PRO A 650 -10.19 25.46 10.14
N HIS A 651 -9.10 25.65 10.89
CA HIS A 651 -7.77 25.17 10.53
C HIS A 651 -7.05 24.59 11.74
N MET A 652 -6.72 23.30 11.66
CA MET A 652 -5.86 22.62 12.63
C MET A 652 -4.44 22.51 12.09
N TYR A 653 -3.47 22.64 12.98
CA TYR A 653 -2.08 22.26 12.73
C TYR A 653 -1.67 21.30 13.84
N ILE A 654 -0.99 20.21 13.51
CA ILE A 654 -0.60 19.21 14.50
C ILE A 654 0.89 19.32 14.77
N TRP A 655 1.25 19.35 16.05
CA TRP A 655 2.60 19.12 16.53
C TRP A 655 2.65 17.72 17.14
N ASP A 656 3.06 16.75 16.32
CA ASP A 656 3.25 15.36 16.71
C ASP A 656 4.72 15.10 17.10
N TYR A 657 4.99 14.02 17.83
CA TYR A 657 6.31 13.72 18.37
C TYR A 657 6.75 12.30 18.00
N VAL A 658 7.87 12.19 17.30
CA VAL A 658 8.44 10.92 16.85
C VAL A 658 9.82 10.66 17.46
N VAL A 659 10.08 11.24 18.64
CA VAL A 659 11.39 11.29 19.28
C VAL A 659 11.34 10.99 20.77
N ASN A 660 12.47 10.60 21.34
CA ASN A 660 12.73 10.57 22.78
C ASN A 660 13.72 11.69 23.14
N PHE A 661 13.24 12.76 23.77
CA PHE A 661 14.06 13.95 24.08
C PHE A 661 15.23 13.67 25.02
N GLY A 662 15.06 12.73 25.96
CA GLY A 662 16.12 12.35 26.90
C GLY A 662 17.20 11.45 26.27
N HIS A 663 16.89 10.82 25.14
CA HIS A 663 17.74 9.81 24.51
C HIS A 663 17.54 9.73 22.98
N TYR A 664 17.98 10.74 22.22
CA TYR A 664 17.86 10.76 20.75
C TYR A 664 18.42 9.50 20.07
N ILE A 665 19.54 8.97 20.55
CA ILE A 665 20.21 7.80 19.95
C ILE A 665 19.50 6.48 20.29
N MET A 666 18.79 6.40 21.42
CA MET A 666 18.28 5.11 21.92
C MET A 666 17.21 4.53 20.99
N PRO A 667 17.09 3.19 20.88
CA PRO A 667 16.03 2.59 20.07
C PRO A 667 14.63 3.10 20.46
N TYR A 668 13.81 3.51 19.48
CA TYR A 668 12.49 4.07 19.73
C TYR A 668 11.44 3.46 18.77
N PRO A 669 10.76 2.37 19.18
CA PRO A 669 9.95 1.54 18.28
C PRO A 669 8.55 2.13 17.95
N ASN A 670 8.50 3.27 17.27
CA ASN A 670 7.26 4.00 16.98
C ASN A 670 6.87 4.02 15.48
N PHE A 671 7.39 3.11 14.65
CA PHE A 671 7.06 3.13 13.21
C PHE A 671 5.60 2.79 12.92
N LYS A 672 5.02 1.85 13.69
CA LYS A 672 3.66 1.36 13.48
C LYS A 672 2.59 2.45 13.66
N VAL A 673 2.88 3.51 14.42
CA VAL A 673 1.91 4.57 14.69
C VAL A 673 1.92 5.68 13.64
N LEU A 674 3.00 5.85 12.88
CA LEU A 674 3.18 7.00 11.96
C LEU A 674 2.00 7.14 10.98
N GLN A 675 1.71 6.08 10.22
CA GLN A 675 0.64 6.11 9.22
C GLN A 675 -0.77 6.31 9.83
N PRO A 676 -1.23 5.50 10.82
CA PRO A 676 -2.56 5.68 11.38
C PRO A 676 -2.73 7.02 12.11
N ASN A 677 -1.67 7.57 12.72
CA ASN A 677 -1.70 8.89 13.33
C ASN A 677 -1.89 9.99 12.27
N ILE A 678 -1.08 9.99 11.20
CA ILE A 678 -1.21 10.95 10.08
C ILE A 678 -2.61 10.90 9.47
N LYS A 679 -3.17 9.71 9.23
CA LYS A 679 -4.56 9.54 8.75
C LYS A 679 -5.57 10.15 9.72
N THR A 680 -5.41 9.88 11.02
CA THR A 680 -6.29 10.45 12.06
C THR A 680 -6.24 11.97 12.07
N PHE A 681 -5.07 12.58 11.87
CA PHE A 681 -4.94 14.03 11.76
C PHE A 681 -5.62 14.59 10.51
N GLN A 682 -5.45 13.92 9.36
CA GLN A 682 -6.09 14.30 8.10
C GLN A 682 -7.62 14.27 8.20
N GLU A 683 -8.19 13.25 8.86
CA GLU A 683 -9.63 13.14 9.13
C GLU A 683 -10.17 14.26 10.04
N ASN A 684 -9.31 14.98 10.76
CA ASN A 684 -9.67 16.01 11.75
C ASN A 684 -9.21 17.42 11.35
N ASN A 685 -9.28 17.74 10.05
CA ASN A 685 -9.03 19.09 9.49
C ASN A 685 -7.60 19.62 9.69
N ALA A 686 -6.60 18.75 9.86
CA ALA A 686 -5.21 19.16 9.90
C ALA A 686 -4.76 19.68 8.53
N ILE A 687 -4.50 20.99 8.42
CA ILE A 687 -3.88 21.59 7.25
C ILE A 687 -2.36 21.44 7.27
N GLY A 688 -1.78 21.10 8.42
CA GLY A 688 -0.35 20.90 8.56
C GLY A 688 -0.01 19.94 9.69
N ILE A 689 1.05 19.17 9.49
CA ILE A 689 1.59 18.24 10.47
C ILE A 689 3.09 18.49 10.58
N MET A 690 3.53 18.63 11.82
CA MET A 690 4.93 18.68 12.19
C MET A 690 5.27 17.47 13.04
N GLU A 691 6.15 16.62 12.51
CA GLU A 691 6.66 15.42 13.17
C GLU A 691 7.96 15.77 13.90
N GLN A 692 7.86 16.22 15.16
CA GLN A 692 9.02 16.61 15.97
C GLN A 692 9.97 15.44 16.17
N ALA A 693 11.21 15.65 15.73
CA ALA A 693 12.25 14.63 15.69
C ALA A 693 13.58 15.14 16.25
N ALA A 694 14.63 14.31 16.19
CA ALA A 694 16.00 14.70 16.52
C ALA A 694 16.59 15.55 15.37
N TYR A 695 16.29 16.85 15.38
CA TYR A 695 16.64 17.77 14.29
C TYR A 695 18.06 18.35 14.41
N GLN A 696 18.64 18.37 15.62
CA GLN A 696 19.90 19.06 15.90
C GLN A 696 21.15 18.27 15.48
N SER A 697 21.04 16.95 15.28
CA SER A 697 22.17 16.09 14.94
C SER A 697 21.75 14.80 14.24
N ARG A 698 22.69 14.18 13.55
CA ARG A 698 22.58 12.78 13.10
C ARG A 698 22.63 11.84 14.32
N GLY A 699 22.34 10.55 14.11
CA GLY A 699 22.57 9.52 15.14
C GLY A 699 21.31 8.97 15.79
N GLY A 700 20.16 9.57 15.54
CA GLY A 700 18.88 9.06 16.03
C GLY A 700 18.57 7.67 15.47
N GLU A 701 17.81 6.87 16.23
CA GLU A 701 17.46 5.52 15.78
C GLU A 701 16.66 5.56 14.47
N PHE A 702 17.25 4.95 13.43
CA PHE A 702 16.72 4.95 12.08
C PHE A 702 16.29 6.34 11.58
N ALA A 703 16.99 7.40 11.99
CA ALA A 703 16.65 8.78 11.63
C ALA A 703 16.51 8.97 10.11
N GLU A 704 17.43 8.40 9.33
CA GLU A 704 17.41 8.46 7.86
C GLU A 704 16.16 7.76 7.27
N LEU A 705 15.81 6.58 7.80
CA LEU A 705 14.64 5.83 7.36
C LEU A 705 13.33 6.51 7.79
N LYS A 706 13.26 7.03 9.02
CA LYS A 706 12.08 7.74 9.53
C LYS A 706 11.83 9.01 8.73
N ALA A 707 12.88 9.79 8.44
CA ALA A 707 12.76 10.97 7.58
C ALA A 707 12.18 10.61 6.21
N TYR A 708 12.75 9.58 5.57
CA TYR A 708 12.26 9.12 4.27
C TYR A 708 10.81 8.63 4.33
N LEU A 709 10.46 7.77 5.29
CA LEU A 709 9.11 7.23 5.43
C LEU A 709 8.08 8.32 5.76
N ILE A 710 8.38 9.24 6.68
CA ILE A 710 7.51 10.37 7.02
C ILE A 710 7.25 11.24 5.79
N SER A 711 8.28 11.51 4.98
CA SER A 711 8.10 12.27 3.73
C SER A 711 7.11 11.60 2.77
N LYS A 712 7.15 10.26 2.65
CA LYS A 712 6.22 9.48 1.83
C LYS A 712 4.82 9.47 2.42
N LEU A 713 4.68 9.31 3.73
CA LEU A 713 3.38 9.27 4.42
C LEU A 713 2.67 10.62 4.42
N LEU A 714 3.39 11.72 4.67
CA LEU A 714 2.81 13.07 4.63
C LEU A 714 2.35 13.45 3.21
N TRP A 715 3.00 12.90 2.18
CA TRP A 715 2.56 13.06 0.79
C TRP A 715 1.40 12.11 0.43
N ASN A 716 1.52 10.82 0.73
CA ASN A 716 0.52 9.80 0.47
C ASN A 716 0.30 8.94 1.73
N PRO A 717 -0.69 9.30 2.57
CA PRO A 717 -1.03 8.54 3.78
C PRO A 717 -1.50 7.11 3.48
N GLU A 718 -1.86 6.79 2.24
CA GLU A 718 -2.31 5.47 1.80
C GLU A 718 -1.18 4.58 1.24
N CYS A 719 0.07 5.05 1.20
CA CYS A 719 1.17 4.24 0.67
C CYS A 719 1.42 2.97 1.50
N ASN A 720 1.96 1.92 0.85
CA ASN A 720 2.34 0.70 1.54
C ASN A 720 3.64 0.91 2.34
N VAL A 721 3.51 1.05 3.65
CA VAL A 721 4.65 1.29 4.56
C VAL A 721 5.72 0.21 4.44
N ASN A 722 5.34 -1.07 4.31
CA ASN A 722 6.31 -2.15 4.21
C ASN A 722 7.12 -2.06 2.92
N GLU A 723 6.48 -1.72 1.79
CA GLU A 723 7.20 -1.53 0.52
C GLU A 723 8.21 -0.37 0.61
N VAL A 724 7.82 0.76 1.22
CA VAL A 724 8.74 1.90 1.42
C VAL A 724 9.92 1.51 2.31
N VAL A 725 9.66 0.80 3.41
CA VAL A 725 10.70 0.32 4.32
C VAL A 725 11.61 -0.69 3.59
N ASP A 726 11.07 -1.68 2.90
CA ASP A 726 11.85 -2.70 2.20
C ASP A 726 12.69 -2.11 1.06
N ASP A 727 12.13 -1.19 0.29
CA ASP A 727 12.85 -0.42 -0.73
C ASP A 727 14.04 0.30 -0.10
N PHE A 728 13.85 1.01 1.02
CA PHE A 728 14.93 1.66 1.75
C PHE A 728 15.97 0.64 2.26
N MET A 729 15.54 -0.48 2.85
CA MET A 729 16.46 -1.47 3.39
C MET A 729 17.40 -2.02 2.32
N VAL A 730 16.88 -2.33 1.13
CA VAL A 730 17.67 -2.81 0.00
C VAL A 730 18.52 -1.69 -0.60
N GLY A 731 17.93 -0.54 -0.90
CA GLY A 731 18.62 0.54 -1.60
C GLY A 731 19.67 1.26 -0.75
N TYR A 732 19.43 1.40 0.55
CA TYR A 732 20.34 2.11 1.46
C TYR A 732 21.44 1.21 2.04
N TYR A 733 21.12 -0.06 2.38
CA TYR A 733 22.05 -1.00 3.01
C TYR A 733 22.52 -2.15 2.11
N GLY A 734 22.08 -2.24 0.86
CA GLY A 734 22.47 -3.31 -0.06
C GLY A 734 22.12 -4.70 0.51
N ARG A 735 23.04 -5.66 0.39
CA ARG A 735 22.82 -7.03 0.95
C ARG A 735 22.64 -7.05 2.46
N ALA A 736 23.25 -6.10 3.19
CA ALA A 736 23.10 -5.99 4.64
C ALA A 736 21.66 -5.63 5.04
N GLY A 737 20.88 -5.04 4.14
CA GLY A 737 19.48 -4.65 4.35
C GLY A 737 18.61 -5.77 4.89
N LYS A 738 18.85 -7.04 4.52
CA LYS A 738 18.13 -8.19 5.07
C LYS A 738 18.24 -8.29 6.60
N PHE A 739 19.44 -8.11 7.14
CA PHE A 739 19.69 -8.22 8.59
C PHE A 739 19.27 -6.95 9.33
N ILE A 740 19.39 -5.78 8.68
CA ILE A 740 18.86 -4.53 9.24
C ILE A 740 17.32 -4.57 9.31
N ARG A 741 16.66 -5.12 8.29
CA ARG A 741 15.20 -5.37 8.31
C ARG A 741 14.80 -6.33 9.43
N GLN A 742 15.56 -7.40 9.64
CA GLN A 742 15.32 -8.31 10.78
C GLN A 742 15.50 -7.61 12.14
N TYR A 743 16.46 -6.68 12.26
CA TYR A 743 16.62 -5.87 13.48
C TYR A 743 15.44 -4.91 13.66
N TYR A 744 15.00 -4.26 12.58
CA TYR A 744 13.79 -3.45 12.56
C TYR A 744 12.58 -4.25 13.05
N ASP A 745 12.32 -5.43 12.48
CA ASP A 745 11.20 -6.28 12.89
C ASP A 745 11.33 -6.76 14.35
N LEU A 746 12.55 -7.10 14.79
CA LEU A 746 12.84 -7.47 16.18
C LEU A 746 12.51 -6.33 17.16
N LEU A 747 12.85 -5.09 16.81
CA LEU A 747 12.60 -3.90 17.63
C LEU A 747 11.11 -3.52 17.62
N GLN A 748 10.48 -3.45 16.43
CA GLN A 748 9.04 -3.16 16.32
C GLN A 748 8.17 -4.27 16.91
N GLY A 749 8.69 -5.49 16.99
CA GLY A 749 8.06 -6.65 17.64
C GLY A 749 8.05 -6.57 19.16
N ARG A 750 8.77 -5.62 19.77
CA ARG A 750 8.74 -5.38 21.23
C ARG A 750 7.47 -4.68 21.69
N ILE A 751 6.74 -4.06 20.77
CA ILE A 751 5.45 -3.43 21.07
C ILE A 751 4.35 -4.51 21.07
N THR A 752 3.85 -4.80 22.26
CA THR A 752 2.63 -5.60 22.53
C THR A 752 1.48 -4.67 22.93
N PRO A 753 0.21 -5.14 22.95
CA PRO A 753 -0.92 -4.32 23.41
C PRO A 753 -0.75 -3.68 24.79
N ASP A 754 0.06 -4.28 25.67
CA ASP A 754 0.33 -3.79 27.03
C ASP A 754 1.60 -2.94 27.13
N THR A 755 2.33 -2.75 26.03
CA THR A 755 3.61 -2.03 26.00
C THR A 755 3.39 -0.59 25.54
N HIS A 756 3.46 0.35 26.46
CA HIS A 756 3.33 1.78 26.17
C HIS A 756 4.70 2.45 26.15
N ILE A 757 4.92 3.34 25.18
CA ILE A 757 6.10 4.20 25.11
C ILE A 757 5.68 5.66 25.02
N HIS A 758 6.43 6.50 25.71
CA HIS A 758 6.26 7.95 25.75
C HIS A 758 7.61 8.62 25.44
N LEU A 759 7.63 9.95 25.42
CA LEU A 759 8.84 10.74 25.13
C LEU A 759 9.99 10.54 26.13
N GLY A 760 9.73 9.88 27.27
CA GLY A 760 10.68 9.63 28.35
C GLY A 760 11.09 8.16 28.50
N LEU A 761 10.99 7.35 27.45
CA LEU A 761 11.45 5.95 27.44
C LEU A 761 12.91 5.84 27.94
N LYS A 762 13.22 4.84 28.77
CA LYS A 762 14.51 4.71 29.48
C LYS A 762 15.28 3.43 29.11
N PRO A 763 16.61 3.42 29.27
CA PRO A 763 17.44 2.24 28.97
C PRO A 763 17.10 0.97 29.77
N ASP A 764 16.50 1.10 30.94
CA ASP A 764 16.12 0.02 31.85
C ASP A 764 14.70 -0.53 31.61
N ASP A 765 13.93 0.05 30.69
CA ASP A 765 12.60 -0.44 30.34
C ASP A 765 12.64 -1.88 29.79
N VAL A 766 11.59 -2.64 30.10
CA VAL A 766 11.47 -4.09 29.84
C VAL A 766 11.62 -4.44 28.35
N ILE A 767 11.24 -3.53 27.46
CA ILE A 767 11.37 -3.71 26.00
C ILE A 767 12.83 -3.92 25.56
N PHE A 768 13.79 -3.51 26.39
CA PHE A 768 15.23 -3.63 26.18
C PHE A 768 15.87 -4.74 27.02
N ALA A 769 15.12 -5.81 27.33
CA ALA A 769 15.62 -6.98 28.05
C ALA A 769 16.84 -7.63 27.36
N GLY A 770 17.57 -8.47 28.09
CA GLY A 770 18.87 -9.01 27.65
C GLY A 770 18.79 -9.85 26.37
N ASP A 771 17.65 -10.52 26.12
CA ASP A 771 17.41 -11.29 24.91
C ASP A 771 17.35 -10.40 23.66
N PHE A 772 16.77 -9.20 23.76
CA PHE A 772 16.77 -8.20 22.69
C PHE A 772 18.19 -7.81 22.32
N VAL A 773 18.99 -7.39 23.31
CA VAL A 773 20.36 -6.93 23.12
C VAL A 773 21.22 -8.02 22.48
N GLN A 774 21.04 -9.28 22.91
CA GLN A 774 21.76 -10.42 22.36
C GLN A 774 21.38 -10.69 20.89
N GLN A 775 20.09 -10.71 20.57
CA GLN A 775 19.61 -10.97 19.20
C GLN A 775 20.00 -9.83 18.26
N ALA A 776 19.79 -8.58 18.65
CA ALA A 776 20.19 -7.40 17.88
C ALA A 776 21.70 -7.41 17.61
N SER A 777 22.53 -7.74 18.62
CA SER A 777 23.99 -7.85 18.44
C SER A 777 24.39 -8.91 17.41
N LYS A 778 23.67 -10.02 17.32
CA LYS A 778 23.91 -11.06 16.30
C LYS A 778 23.56 -10.55 14.91
N LEU A 779 22.41 -9.88 14.77
CA LEU A 779 21.95 -9.34 13.48
C LEU A 779 22.93 -8.30 12.92
N PHE A 780 23.41 -7.35 13.74
CA PHE A 780 24.41 -6.37 13.29
C PHE A 780 25.74 -7.02 12.92
N LYS A 781 26.18 -8.07 13.64
CA LYS A 781 27.39 -8.82 13.26
C LYS A 781 27.24 -9.50 11.89
N GLU A 782 26.07 -10.04 11.58
CA GLU A 782 25.83 -10.61 10.25
C GLU A 782 25.71 -9.53 9.18
N ALA A 783 25.06 -8.39 9.48
CA ALA A 783 24.97 -7.24 8.59
C ALA A 783 26.37 -6.70 8.20
N GLU A 784 27.27 -6.56 9.17
CA GLU A 784 28.65 -6.09 8.95
C GLU A 784 29.44 -7.04 8.04
N LYS A 785 29.24 -8.37 8.17
CA LYS A 785 29.93 -9.37 7.34
C LYS A 785 29.52 -9.32 5.87
N VAL A 786 28.27 -8.96 5.58
CA VAL A 786 27.70 -8.98 4.23
C VAL A 786 27.62 -7.61 3.58
N ALA A 787 28.12 -6.56 4.25
CA ALA A 787 28.19 -5.22 3.70
C ALA A 787 29.00 -5.22 2.38
N ASP A 788 28.46 -4.58 1.35
CA ASP A 788 29.00 -4.67 -0.01
C ASP A 788 30.32 -3.92 -0.20
N ASN A 789 30.51 -2.86 0.56
CA ASN A 789 31.68 -1.98 0.53
C ASN A 789 31.75 -1.15 1.82
N ASP A 790 32.80 -0.34 1.95
CA ASP A 790 33.03 0.51 3.13
C ASP A 790 31.90 1.52 3.37
N GLU A 791 31.21 2.01 2.33
CA GLU A 791 30.09 2.94 2.49
C GLU A 791 28.88 2.24 3.12
N ILE A 792 28.54 1.04 2.64
CA ILE A 792 27.46 0.21 3.21
C ILE A 792 27.82 -0.21 4.64
N LEU A 793 29.08 -0.59 4.89
CA LEU A 793 29.55 -0.93 6.23
C LEU A 793 29.36 0.26 7.20
N ARG A 794 29.73 1.47 6.79
CA ARG A 794 29.53 2.69 7.61
C ARG A 794 28.06 2.92 7.94
N ARG A 795 27.15 2.70 6.99
CA ARG A 795 25.70 2.81 7.20
C ARG A 795 25.20 1.76 8.20
N VAL A 796 25.68 0.51 8.09
CA VAL A 796 25.36 -0.56 9.06
C VAL A 796 25.87 -0.19 10.46
N GLU A 797 27.08 0.35 10.56
CA GLU A 797 27.63 0.80 11.85
C GLU A 797 26.82 1.95 12.44
N MET A 798 26.40 2.91 11.62
CA MET A 798 25.51 4.00 12.04
C MET A 798 24.19 3.45 12.58
N ALA A 799 23.56 2.49 11.87
CA ALA A 799 22.35 1.82 12.34
C ALA A 799 22.55 1.00 13.63
N SER A 800 23.78 0.56 13.92
CA SER A 800 24.12 -0.16 15.17
C SER A 800 24.28 0.77 16.38
N LEU A 801 24.43 2.07 16.16
CA LEU A 801 24.72 3.05 17.21
C LEU A 801 23.69 3.05 18.36
N PRO A 802 22.36 2.97 18.10
CA PRO A 802 21.35 2.83 19.15
C PRO A 802 21.59 1.65 20.10
N LEU A 803 22.00 0.50 19.55
CA LEU A 803 22.30 -0.69 20.35
C LEU A 803 23.58 -0.50 21.18
N LEU A 804 24.63 0.11 20.60
CA LEU A 804 25.87 0.39 21.32
C LEU A 804 25.65 1.38 22.47
N TYR A 805 24.85 2.42 22.24
CA TYR A 805 24.42 3.37 23.27
C TYR A 805 23.69 2.66 24.42
N LEU A 806 22.70 1.84 24.09
CA LEU A 806 21.92 1.07 25.05
C LEU A 806 22.81 0.16 25.91
N LYS A 807 23.76 -0.55 25.28
CA LYS A 807 24.75 -1.38 26.02
C LYS A 807 25.60 -0.55 26.98
N CYS A 808 26.05 0.64 26.57
CA CYS A 808 26.82 1.54 27.44
C CYS A 808 25.99 2.05 28.62
N ARG A 809 24.71 2.40 28.40
CA ARG A 809 23.82 2.87 29.47
C ARG A 809 23.48 1.77 30.48
N LYS A 810 23.22 0.54 30.01
CA LYS A 810 22.81 -0.58 30.87
C LYS A 810 23.98 -1.21 31.63
N ASN A 811 25.16 -1.30 31.01
CA ASN A 811 26.33 -1.93 31.62
C ASN A 811 27.63 -1.19 31.28
N PRO A 812 27.86 0.00 31.87
CA PRO A 812 28.98 0.87 31.54
C PRO A 812 30.36 0.25 31.84
N THR A 813 30.47 -0.58 32.90
CA THR A 813 31.73 -1.26 33.23
C THR A 813 32.06 -2.31 32.17
N PHE A 814 31.10 -3.15 31.78
CA PHE A 814 31.32 -4.17 30.76
C PHE A 814 31.54 -3.59 29.36
N SER A 815 30.84 -2.50 29.00
CA SER A 815 30.95 -1.88 27.67
C SER A 815 32.35 -1.32 27.37
N ARG A 816 33.10 -0.93 28.42
CA ARG A 816 34.51 -0.51 28.28
C ARG A 816 35.43 -1.69 28.01
N VAL A 817 35.14 -2.85 28.60
CA VAL A 817 35.98 -4.05 28.50
C VAL A 817 35.72 -4.81 27.20
N ASP A 818 34.47 -4.89 26.75
CA ASP A 818 34.08 -5.66 25.54
C ASP A 818 34.26 -4.88 24.22
N GLY A 819 34.76 -3.64 24.28
CA GLY A 819 35.01 -2.77 23.13
C GLY A 819 33.79 -2.00 22.62
N THR A 820 32.61 -2.18 23.21
CA THR A 820 31.37 -1.46 22.81
C THR A 820 31.54 0.05 22.91
N TYR A 821 32.08 0.54 24.03
CA TYR A 821 32.26 1.97 24.26
C TYR A 821 33.25 2.59 23.26
N LEU A 822 34.34 1.87 22.94
CA LEU A 822 35.31 2.29 21.94
C LEU A 822 34.67 2.39 20.54
N LYS A 823 33.89 1.37 20.14
CA LYS A 823 33.18 1.37 18.85
C LYS A 823 32.16 2.52 18.78
N PHE A 824 31.37 2.71 19.83
CA PHE A 824 30.42 3.82 19.94
C PHE A 824 31.11 5.18 19.72
N ASN A 825 32.19 5.46 20.46
CA ASN A 825 32.94 6.71 20.35
C ASN A 825 33.57 6.91 18.96
N THR A 826 34.02 5.83 18.34
CA THR A 826 34.59 5.87 16.98
C THR A 826 33.55 6.32 15.96
N ILE A 827 32.33 5.76 16.03
CA ILE A 827 31.23 6.13 15.13
C ILE A 827 30.77 7.56 15.41
N VAL A 828 30.52 7.92 16.68
CA VAL A 828 30.11 9.28 17.08
C VAL A 828 31.07 10.33 16.53
N LYS A 829 32.38 10.13 16.70
CA LYS A 829 33.39 11.05 16.21
C LYS A 829 33.46 11.11 14.68
N ARG A 830 33.35 9.96 14.01
CA ARG A 830 33.40 9.88 12.54
C ARG A 830 32.21 10.57 11.89
N GLU A 831 31.01 10.35 12.42
CA GLU A 831 29.75 10.85 11.86
C GLU A 831 29.38 12.25 12.37
N GLY A 832 30.20 12.83 13.28
CA GLY A 832 29.99 14.18 13.79
C GLY A 832 28.74 14.33 14.67
N ILE A 833 28.42 13.31 15.46
CA ILE A 833 27.22 13.31 16.31
C ILE A 833 27.46 14.20 17.53
N THR A 834 26.58 15.17 17.73
CA THR A 834 26.71 16.24 18.74
C THR A 834 25.62 16.19 19.80
N HIS A 835 24.54 15.42 19.58
CA HIS A 835 23.39 15.36 20.48
C HIS A 835 23.03 13.91 20.79
N PHE A 836 23.16 13.53 22.06
CA PHE A 836 22.63 12.25 22.57
C PHE A 836 21.23 12.42 23.18
N ALA A 837 20.85 13.67 23.45
CA ALA A 837 19.58 14.18 23.94
C ALA A 837 19.44 15.64 23.50
N GLU A 838 18.27 16.24 23.74
CA GLU A 838 17.96 17.61 23.33
C GLU A 838 18.94 18.68 23.84
N GLU A 839 19.44 18.54 25.07
CA GLU A 839 20.35 19.52 25.69
C GLU A 839 21.74 19.60 25.01
N GLY A 840 22.11 18.62 24.18
CA GLY A 840 23.37 18.64 23.44
C GLY A 840 24.60 18.38 24.32
N ALA A 841 25.59 19.29 24.28
CA ALA A 841 26.91 19.08 24.86
C ALA A 841 26.94 18.67 26.35
N PRO A 842 26.14 19.29 27.26
CA PRO A 842 26.09 18.86 28.66
C PRO A 842 25.67 17.39 28.82
N ASN A 843 24.73 16.92 28.00
CA ASN A 843 24.28 15.53 28.02
C ASN A 843 25.34 14.56 27.50
N VAL A 844 26.08 14.96 26.45
CA VAL A 844 27.21 14.19 25.90
C VAL A 844 28.30 14.02 26.96
N GLU A 845 28.70 15.11 27.62
CA GLU A 845 29.68 15.09 28.71
C GLU A 845 29.22 14.20 29.87
N ALA A 846 27.96 14.33 30.29
CA ALA A 846 27.38 13.50 31.34
C ALA A 846 27.36 12.00 30.98
N PHE A 847 27.10 11.66 29.71
CA PHE A 847 27.16 10.28 29.23
C PHE A 847 28.58 9.69 29.35
N HIS A 848 29.60 10.41 28.86
CA HIS A 848 30.99 9.94 28.94
C HIS A 848 31.43 9.79 30.39
N HIS A 849 31.13 10.78 31.24
CA HIS A 849 31.42 10.71 32.66
C HIS A 849 30.75 9.50 33.33
N TRP A 850 29.48 9.22 33.01
CA TRP A 850 28.75 8.06 33.51
C TRP A 850 29.44 6.74 33.16
N VAL A 851 29.89 6.58 31.91
CA VAL A 851 30.53 5.33 31.46
C VAL A 851 31.95 5.18 32.03
N GLU A 852 32.71 6.27 32.07
CA GLU A 852 34.13 6.25 32.47
C GLU A 852 34.31 6.13 33.99
N SER A 853 33.39 6.69 34.78
CA SER A 853 33.42 6.64 36.24
C SER A 853 32.77 5.39 36.86
N ALA A 854 32.09 4.57 36.06
CA ALA A 854 31.47 3.33 36.52
C ALA A 854 32.50 2.37 37.13
N LYS A 855 32.13 1.70 38.23
CA LYS A 855 33.00 0.77 38.97
C LYS A 855 32.69 -0.68 38.64
#